data_AF-A0A225X462-F1
#
_entry.id   AF-A0A225X462-F1
#
_cell.length_a   1.000
_cell.length_b   1.000
_cell.length_c   1.000
_cell.angle_alpha   90.00
_cell.angle_beta   90.00
_cell.angle_gamma   90.00
#
_symmetry.space_group_name_H-M   'P 1'
#
loop_
_entity.id
_entity.type
_entity.pdbx_description
1 polymer ?
#
loop_
_entity_poly.entity_id
_entity_poly.type
_entity_poly.pdbx_seq_one_letter_code
_entity_poly.pdbx_strand_id
1 'polypeptide(L)'
;MAPRLASPSSVAAGYEPVDQKDLTLLHVMVLFRHGDRSPISRKVSAKVAMNQVETEFWVSQLAELSVVGALNSGTKVVNYHNGECKVGCFKQQVETPPPPQQGGRWPCGQLTAKGIDMMRAKGQKLRGKYQLLLQTVDDPVREVYVQSTNIRRTIRSAQSLLAGLFPEYFVHVDADNQLAANEQLLPDSRNFLQHVHKNKKKDDVLLIHADDSNGLAPQHSYELYRDLGKMLAEELKQQAPPGFAETSERISRIIGAKSSKLVSWTGLREVLVCYQAHGLAFPDGLDQQLFAQICEYDAWLWHHLYGNLDFCRVSFRSGVQRIYSYLTGVTQGANKHKMSLFSAHDNSLVAFVNALQLQVPRVIPPYGAMLTFELFQHRVTGAFYLKALFEGVEVTFGSHQHSALCPFAVFQQAAQSFVQVPEAALYRTLTLRHALFFHRHGDRTPVLTSIGTKTTATQEEQDFWASRVATSEQIELLNQTAKAIGTDATQPPVIRPSKESQFPYGLLTQKGVKHMTDKGRTLHQRYAELLNDNVTQQDVYVLSSSVPRTIESVQCLLKGFFEKQKAPQFYVHTYAHNVLAPMHPLQVFNEIELIVHDDVLRLRSKIEREAMDKLGLHLRGCLGVPDDQPLSWTAVRDMLTCREAHGWPFPEGVDQKVFEQVEVYDTWLWQRLYHRKDFCYPAFKDGVKEIYNFVKSVVEKEQKSKISFFSAHDNSIVALLGALQIDVGSQLPEYGTMVTLEIYEDEATHEFFIKPFYEKEEVSFAGHKQDPLCPFSHFESLALEFLSYKAN
;
A
#
# COMPACT_ATOMS: atom_id res chain seq x y z
N MET A 1 -47.25 -20.74 -10.61
CA MET A 1 -47.07 -20.54 -9.16
C MET A 1 -45.68 -21.04 -8.80
N ALA A 2 -44.72 -20.12 -8.63
CA ALA A 2 -43.37 -20.43 -8.18
C ALA A 2 -43.33 -20.43 -6.65
N PRO A 3 -42.53 -21.29 -5.99
CA PRO A 3 -42.46 -21.32 -4.54
C PRO A 3 -41.73 -20.06 -4.02
N ARG A 4 -42.35 -19.40 -3.05
CA ARG A 4 -41.80 -18.24 -2.34
C ARG A 4 -40.59 -18.67 -1.50
N LEU A 5 -39.47 -17.98 -1.69
CA LEU A 5 -38.32 -18.00 -0.77
C LEU A 5 -38.76 -17.44 0.58
N ALA A 6 -38.55 -18.20 1.65
CA ALA A 6 -38.84 -17.79 3.02
C ALA A 6 -37.80 -16.76 3.51
N SER A 7 -38.28 -15.76 4.24
CA SER A 7 -37.51 -14.69 4.89
C SER A 7 -36.60 -15.20 6.01
N PRO A 8 -35.40 -14.63 6.21
CA PRO A 8 -34.51 -15.01 7.29
C PRO A 8 -34.89 -14.27 8.59
N SER A 9 -35.71 -14.90 9.43
CA SER A 9 -35.91 -14.48 10.82
C SER A 9 -35.84 -15.69 11.75
N SER A 10 -35.00 -15.57 12.79
CA SER A 10 -34.85 -16.44 13.96
C SER A 10 -34.46 -17.92 13.70
N VAL A 11 -33.15 -18.21 13.68
CA VAL A 11 -32.64 -19.54 14.04
C VAL A 11 -32.07 -19.46 15.46
N ALA A 12 -32.97 -19.46 16.43
CA ALA A 12 -32.69 -19.93 17.78
C ALA A 12 -33.72 -21.03 18.08
N ALA A 13 -33.70 -22.08 17.25
CA ALA A 13 -34.44 -23.32 17.48
C ALA A 13 -33.45 -24.36 18.02
N GLY A 14 -33.87 -25.11 19.04
CA GLY A 14 -33.02 -25.96 19.87
C GLY A 14 -32.06 -26.87 19.09
N TYR A 15 -30.79 -26.82 19.47
CA TYR A 15 -29.79 -27.79 19.01
C TYR A 15 -30.04 -29.13 19.70
N GLU A 16 -30.41 -30.15 18.93
CA GLU A 16 -30.31 -31.53 19.37
C GLU A 16 -28.92 -32.07 19.01
N PRO A 17 -28.15 -32.63 19.96
CA PRO A 17 -26.84 -33.21 19.68
C PRO A 17 -26.96 -34.39 18.70
N VAL A 18 -26.19 -34.38 17.61
CA VAL A 18 -26.09 -35.52 16.70
C VAL A 18 -25.18 -36.59 17.29
N ASP A 19 -25.61 -37.85 17.33
CA ASP A 19 -24.75 -38.97 17.73
C ASP A 19 -23.70 -39.23 16.63
N GLN A 20 -22.42 -39.22 17.00
CA GLN A 20 -21.33 -39.52 16.07
C GLN A 20 -21.43 -40.91 15.43
N LYS A 21 -22.13 -41.87 16.06
CA LYS A 21 -22.37 -43.21 15.50
C LYS A 21 -23.19 -43.17 14.21
N ASP A 22 -24.08 -42.18 14.09
CA ASP A 22 -24.92 -41.98 12.91
C ASP A 22 -24.20 -41.24 11.77
N LEU A 23 -22.93 -40.87 11.99
CA LEU A 23 -22.10 -40.17 11.03
C LEU A 23 -21.10 -41.11 10.34
N THR A 24 -20.79 -40.80 9.09
CA THR A 24 -19.69 -41.39 8.33
C THR A 24 -18.72 -40.29 7.93
N LEU A 25 -17.44 -40.44 8.27
CA LEU A 25 -16.41 -39.51 7.82
C LEU A 25 -16.23 -39.66 6.30
N LEU A 26 -16.45 -38.57 5.57
CA LEU A 26 -16.41 -38.55 4.10
C LEU A 26 -15.10 -37.97 3.57
N HIS A 27 -14.62 -36.89 4.19
CA HIS A 27 -13.46 -36.14 3.73
C HIS A 27 -12.69 -35.51 4.89
N VAL A 28 -11.37 -35.42 4.74
CA VAL A 28 -10.49 -34.67 5.66
C VAL A 28 -9.72 -33.61 4.88
N MET A 29 -9.88 -32.35 5.25
CA MET A 29 -9.10 -31.23 4.70
C MET A 29 -8.09 -30.75 5.74
N VAL A 30 -6.84 -30.58 5.35
CA VAL A 30 -5.76 -30.08 6.22
C VAL A 30 -5.11 -28.85 5.58
N LEU A 31 -5.28 -27.68 6.18
CA LEU A 31 -4.51 -26.47 5.87
C LEU A 31 -3.34 -26.40 6.84
N PHE A 32 -2.11 -26.32 6.34
CA PHE A 32 -0.93 -26.40 7.22
C PHE A 32 0.20 -25.44 6.85
N ARG A 33 0.89 -24.97 7.89
CA ARG A 33 2.14 -24.23 7.77
C ARG A 33 3.27 -25.18 7.38
N HIS A 34 4.23 -24.70 6.60
CA HIS A 34 5.48 -25.42 6.38
C HIS A 34 6.21 -25.81 7.69
N GLY A 35 7.09 -26.81 7.60
CA GLY A 35 7.94 -27.25 8.71
C GLY A 35 9.05 -26.26 9.07
N ASP A 36 9.93 -26.70 9.97
CA ASP A 36 11.10 -25.94 10.43
C ASP A 36 12.01 -25.47 9.28
N ARG A 37 12.56 -24.26 9.43
CA ARG A 37 13.36 -23.58 8.40
C ARG A 37 14.46 -22.73 9.01
N SER A 38 15.44 -22.37 8.19
CA SER A 38 16.37 -21.28 8.50
C SER A 38 15.64 -19.91 8.58
N PRO A 39 16.19 -18.91 9.30
CA PRO A 39 15.61 -17.57 9.39
C PRO A 39 15.38 -16.94 8.01
N ILE A 40 14.33 -16.13 7.85
CA ILE A 40 14.11 -15.36 6.61
C ILE A 40 14.92 -14.06 6.67
N SER A 41 14.92 -13.40 7.83
CA SER A 41 15.55 -12.11 8.05
C SER A 41 17.03 -12.30 8.34
N ARG A 42 17.87 -11.78 7.45
CA ARG A 42 19.32 -11.78 7.67
C ARG A 42 19.77 -10.78 8.74
N LYS A 43 19.02 -9.69 8.92
CA LYS A 43 19.30 -8.64 9.91
C LYS A 43 18.01 -8.03 10.41
N VAL A 44 17.76 -8.16 11.70
CA VAL A 44 16.62 -7.55 12.40
C VAL A 44 17.04 -6.25 13.10
N SER A 45 18.21 -6.26 13.73
CA SER A 45 18.73 -5.12 14.50
C SER A 45 20.27 -5.07 14.46
N ALA A 46 20.89 -4.24 15.31
CA ALA A 46 22.34 -4.17 15.41
C ALA A 46 22.95 -5.44 16.04
N LYS A 47 22.26 -6.05 17.01
CA LYS A 47 22.73 -7.25 17.73
C LYS A 47 22.05 -8.56 17.28
N VAL A 48 21.03 -8.47 16.43
CA VAL A 48 20.35 -9.64 15.84
C VAL A 48 20.56 -9.58 14.33
N ALA A 49 21.66 -10.17 13.90
CA ALA A 49 22.07 -10.24 12.50
C ALA A 49 22.85 -11.53 12.24
N MET A 50 22.48 -12.26 11.19
CA MET A 50 23.11 -13.50 10.79
C MET A 50 24.56 -13.23 10.37
N ASN A 51 25.51 -13.70 11.18
CA ASN A 51 26.94 -13.62 10.88
C ASN A 51 27.39 -14.78 9.97
N GLN A 52 28.68 -14.83 9.63
CA GLN A 52 29.21 -15.88 8.74
C GLN A 52 29.13 -17.27 9.37
N VAL A 53 29.42 -17.40 10.67
CA VAL A 53 29.35 -18.68 11.40
C VAL A 53 27.91 -19.19 11.45
N GLU A 54 26.94 -18.32 11.74
CA GLU A 54 25.52 -18.65 11.69
C GLU A 54 25.08 -18.99 10.27
N THR A 55 25.62 -18.31 9.25
CA THR A 55 25.33 -18.64 7.84
C THR A 55 25.76 -20.06 7.52
N GLU A 56 26.99 -20.45 7.87
CA GLU A 56 27.53 -21.80 7.68
C GLU A 56 26.75 -22.84 8.49
N PHE A 57 26.37 -22.51 9.73
CA PHE A 57 25.48 -23.32 10.54
C PHE A 57 24.16 -23.57 9.80
N TRP A 58 23.46 -22.54 9.34
CA TRP A 58 22.18 -22.72 8.65
C TRP A 58 22.29 -23.50 7.35
N VAL A 59 23.40 -23.36 6.62
CA VAL A 59 23.70 -24.20 5.44
C VAL A 59 23.83 -25.67 5.85
N SER A 60 24.55 -25.94 6.95
CA SER A 60 24.74 -27.30 7.46
C SER A 60 23.47 -27.98 7.96
N GLN A 61 22.39 -27.21 8.25
CA GLN A 61 21.10 -27.75 8.68
C GLN A 61 20.14 -28.06 7.52
N LEU A 62 20.51 -27.75 6.27
CA LEU A 62 19.69 -28.02 5.10
C LEU A 62 19.78 -29.50 4.71
N ALA A 63 18.68 -30.05 4.20
CA ALA A 63 18.66 -31.44 3.78
C ALA A 63 19.53 -31.71 2.55
N GLU A 64 20.15 -32.88 2.57
CA GLU A 64 21.05 -33.42 1.57
C GLU A 64 20.29 -33.81 0.29
N LEU A 65 21.02 -33.91 -0.82
CA LEU A 65 20.44 -34.22 -2.13
C LEU A 65 19.74 -35.59 -2.16
N SER A 66 20.19 -36.55 -1.35
CA SER A 66 19.56 -37.87 -1.21
C SER A 66 18.13 -37.79 -0.67
N VAL A 67 17.91 -36.95 0.36
CA VAL A 67 16.59 -36.66 0.93
C VAL A 67 15.71 -35.94 -0.08
N VAL A 68 16.25 -34.94 -0.79
CA VAL A 68 15.52 -34.23 -1.85
C VAL A 68 15.15 -35.17 -3.00
N GLY A 69 16.06 -36.07 -3.39
CA GLY A 69 15.81 -37.10 -4.39
C GLY A 69 14.71 -38.07 -3.97
N ALA A 70 14.72 -38.52 -2.71
CA ALA A 70 13.66 -39.35 -2.16
C ALA A 70 12.29 -38.65 -2.21
N LEU A 71 12.20 -37.37 -1.80
CA LEU A 71 10.95 -36.59 -1.90
C LEU A 71 10.45 -36.45 -3.35
N ASN A 72 11.35 -36.21 -4.30
CA ASN A 72 11.01 -36.09 -5.71
C ASN A 72 10.63 -37.43 -6.35
N SER A 73 11.04 -38.57 -5.79
CA SER A 73 10.75 -39.89 -6.35
C SER A 73 9.27 -40.28 -6.30
N GLY A 74 8.55 -39.77 -5.29
CA GLY A 74 7.14 -40.06 -5.04
C GLY A 74 6.18 -38.93 -5.41
N THR A 75 6.69 -37.79 -5.90
CA THR A 75 5.87 -36.60 -6.16
C THR A 75 6.21 -35.92 -7.48
N LYS A 76 5.22 -35.23 -8.05
CA LYS A 76 5.39 -34.33 -9.18
C LYS A 76 4.70 -33.00 -8.90
N VAL A 77 5.43 -31.91 -9.05
CA VAL A 77 4.89 -30.55 -8.90
C VAL A 77 4.31 -30.10 -10.24
N VAL A 78 3.09 -29.60 -10.20
CA VAL A 78 2.29 -29.29 -11.38
C VAL A 78 1.63 -27.93 -11.24
N ASN A 79 1.28 -27.28 -12.35
CA ASN A 79 0.61 -26.00 -12.30
C ASN A 79 -0.80 -26.12 -11.70
N TYR A 80 -1.22 -25.09 -10.98
CA TYR A 80 -2.59 -24.92 -10.53
C TYR A 80 -3.39 -24.12 -11.57
N HIS A 81 -4.63 -24.55 -11.87
CA HIS A 81 -5.52 -23.87 -12.82
C HIS A 81 -6.80 -23.40 -12.11
N ASN A 82 -7.19 -22.13 -12.33
CA ASN A 82 -8.26 -21.43 -11.62
C ASN A 82 -9.70 -21.68 -12.15
N GLY A 83 -9.94 -22.55 -13.14
CA GLY A 83 -11.31 -22.95 -13.50
C GLY A 83 -11.57 -23.42 -14.94
N GLU A 84 -11.90 -24.71 -15.07
CA GLU A 84 -12.92 -25.38 -15.90
C GLU A 84 -12.48 -26.83 -16.10
N CYS A 85 -12.49 -27.63 -15.02
CA CYS A 85 -12.27 -29.06 -15.14
C CYS A 85 -13.56 -29.71 -15.67
N LYS A 86 -13.80 -29.64 -16.99
CA LYS A 86 -14.79 -30.51 -17.64
C LYS A 86 -14.34 -31.95 -17.44
N VAL A 87 -15.29 -32.84 -17.13
CA VAL A 87 -15.12 -34.27 -16.83
C VAL A 87 -13.97 -34.87 -17.65
N GLY A 88 -12.82 -35.16 -17.03
CA GLY A 88 -11.67 -35.77 -17.71
C GLY A 88 -10.27 -35.18 -17.49
N CYS A 89 -10.02 -34.37 -16.44
CA CYS A 89 -8.70 -33.74 -16.20
C CYS A 89 -7.50 -34.70 -16.07
N PHE A 90 -7.72 -36.01 -15.93
CA PHE A 90 -6.65 -37.02 -15.94
C PHE A 90 -5.98 -37.24 -17.32
N LYS A 91 -6.41 -36.51 -18.37
CA LYS A 91 -5.84 -36.64 -19.74
C LYS A 91 -5.24 -35.37 -20.34
N GLN A 92 -5.31 -34.20 -19.68
CA GLN A 92 -4.62 -32.99 -20.18
C GLN A 92 -3.14 -33.04 -19.79
N GLN A 93 -2.26 -32.66 -20.73
CA GLN A 93 -0.84 -32.48 -20.47
C GLN A 93 -0.70 -31.52 -19.28
N VAL A 94 -0.21 -32.07 -18.17
CA VAL A 94 -0.08 -31.30 -16.95
C VAL A 94 1.07 -30.30 -17.13
N GLU A 95 0.74 -29.02 -17.20
CA GLU A 95 1.71 -27.97 -17.43
C GLU A 95 2.68 -27.84 -16.25
N THR A 96 3.94 -27.58 -16.57
CA THR A 96 4.96 -27.34 -15.55
C THR A 96 4.75 -25.94 -14.97
N PRO A 97 4.66 -25.77 -13.64
CA PRO A 97 4.48 -24.46 -13.05
C PRO A 97 5.74 -23.60 -13.24
N PRO A 98 5.63 -22.27 -13.08
CA PRO A 98 6.80 -21.41 -12.94
C PRO A 98 7.76 -21.93 -11.86
N PRO A 99 9.08 -21.74 -12.00
CA PRO A 99 10.05 -22.22 -11.03
C PRO A 99 9.71 -21.76 -9.60
N PRO A 100 9.69 -22.67 -8.61
CA PRO A 100 9.34 -22.31 -7.25
C PRO A 100 10.24 -21.22 -6.67
N GLN A 101 9.61 -20.22 -6.05
CA GLN A 101 10.28 -19.11 -5.40
C GLN A 101 11.12 -19.62 -4.21
N GLN A 102 12.30 -19.04 -4.02
CA GLN A 102 13.20 -19.42 -2.92
C GLN A 102 12.60 -19.08 -1.55
N GLY A 103 11.73 -18.05 -1.48
CA GLY A 103 11.10 -17.60 -0.25
C GLY A 103 12.07 -16.98 0.78
N GLY A 104 13.27 -16.59 0.33
CA GLY A 104 14.35 -15.97 1.11
C GLY A 104 15.66 -15.99 0.29
N ARG A 105 16.63 -15.14 0.64
CA ARG A 105 17.97 -15.18 0.03
C ARG A 105 18.74 -16.35 0.62
N TRP A 106 19.15 -17.32 -0.19
CA TRP A 106 19.90 -18.49 0.27
C TRP A 106 21.05 -18.10 1.24
N PRO A 107 21.22 -18.79 2.39
CA PRO A 107 20.46 -19.96 2.86
C PRO A 107 19.16 -19.63 3.61
N CYS A 108 18.74 -18.36 3.65
CA CYS A 108 17.58 -17.89 4.43
C CYS A 108 16.25 -18.43 3.88
N GLY A 109 15.31 -18.73 4.78
CA GLY A 109 13.95 -19.15 4.47
C GLY A 109 13.82 -20.56 3.88
N GLN A 110 14.88 -21.37 3.93
CA GLN A 110 14.91 -22.74 3.39
C GLN A 110 14.49 -23.76 4.45
N LEU A 111 13.71 -24.77 4.05
CA LEU A 111 13.31 -25.88 4.93
C LEU A 111 14.54 -26.70 5.34
N THR A 112 14.69 -26.97 6.64
CA THR A 112 15.81 -27.77 7.19
C THR A 112 15.53 -29.27 7.09
N ALA A 113 16.54 -30.10 7.35
CA ALA A 113 16.36 -31.55 7.52
C ALA A 113 15.35 -31.87 8.65
N LYS A 114 15.45 -31.13 9.76
CA LYS A 114 14.48 -31.19 10.87
C LYS A 114 13.06 -30.88 10.41
N GLY A 115 12.88 -29.87 9.57
CA GLY A 115 11.58 -29.51 9.01
C GLY A 115 10.99 -30.59 8.11
N ILE A 116 11.83 -31.27 7.33
CA ILE A 116 11.43 -32.40 6.49
C ILE A 116 10.98 -33.59 7.33
N ASP A 117 11.78 -34.03 8.31
CA ASP A 117 11.42 -35.15 9.16
C ASP A 117 10.19 -34.85 10.04
N MET A 118 10.08 -33.60 10.54
CA MET A 118 8.90 -33.12 11.27
C MET A 118 7.62 -33.28 10.44
N MET A 119 7.63 -32.84 9.18
CA MET A 119 6.46 -32.94 8.31
C MET A 119 6.15 -34.40 7.94
N ARG A 120 7.17 -35.23 7.72
CA ARG A 120 7.00 -36.69 7.56
C ARG A 120 6.34 -37.32 8.78
N ALA A 121 6.82 -37.01 9.99
CA ALA A 121 6.23 -37.52 11.23
C ALA A 121 4.78 -37.07 11.40
N LYS A 122 4.43 -35.83 11.03
CA LYS A 122 3.02 -35.39 11.01
C LYS A 122 2.19 -36.17 9.98
N GLY A 123 2.76 -36.48 8.81
CA GLY A 123 2.10 -37.32 7.79
C GLY A 123 1.80 -38.73 8.29
N GLN A 124 2.77 -39.34 8.99
CA GLN A 124 2.61 -40.65 9.64
C GLN A 124 1.52 -40.63 10.72
N LYS A 125 1.45 -39.55 11.51
CA LYS A 125 0.37 -39.37 12.50
C LYS A 125 -1.00 -39.24 11.84
N LEU A 126 -1.12 -38.50 10.73
CA LEU A 126 -2.37 -38.43 9.95
C LEU A 126 -2.75 -39.80 9.37
N ARG A 127 -1.76 -40.58 8.88
CA ARG A 127 -1.99 -41.95 8.39
C ARG A 127 -2.59 -42.84 9.47
N GLY A 128 -2.04 -42.77 10.69
CA GLY A 128 -2.57 -43.50 11.84
C GLY A 128 -3.96 -43.03 12.26
N LYS A 129 -4.16 -41.71 12.41
CA LYS A 129 -5.44 -41.13 12.85
C LYS A 129 -6.59 -41.45 11.90
N TYR A 130 -6.34 -41.37 10.58
CA TYR A 130 -7.36 -41.55 9.55
C TYR A 130 -7.26 -42.90 8.84
N GLN A 131 -6.68 -43.91 9.49
CA GLN A 131 -6.48 -45.24 8.90
C GLN A 131 -7.76 -45.82 8.28
N LEU A 132 -8.90 -45.71 8.98
CA LEU A 132 -10.20 -46.21 8.49
C LEU A 132 -10.67 -45.49 7.21
N LEU A 133 -10.44 -44.18 7.11
CA LEU A 133 -10.77 -43.42 5.89
C LEU A 133 -9.80 -43.78 4.76
N LEU A 134 -8.51 -43.90 5.06
CA LEU A 134 -7.47 -44.22 4.09
C LEU A 134 -7.56 -45.66 3.56
N GLN A 135 -8.14 -46.59 4.32
CA GLN A 135 -8.49 -47.93 3.82
C GLN A 135 -9.55 -47.90 2.70
N THR A 136 -10.29 -46.80 2.55
CA THR A 136 -11.26 -46.61 1.46
C THR A 136 -10.68 -45.87 0.25
N VAL A 137 -9.37 -45.55 0.29
CA VAL A 137 -8.65 -44.94 -0.83
C VAL A 137 -8.01 -46.05 -1.65
N ASP A 138 -8.53 -46.29 -2.85
CA ASP A 138 -8.01 -47.30 -3.78
C ASP A 138 -6.83 -46.73 -4.59
N ASP A 139 -6.95 -45.47 -5.00
CA ASP A 139 -5.93 -44.75 -5.80
C ASP A 139 -5.59 -43.38 -5.15
N PRO A 140 -4.57 -43.33 -4.29
CA PRO A 140 -4.10 -42.09 -3.67
C PRO A 140 -3.78 -40.96 -4.66
N VAL A 141 -3.36 -41.28 -5.89
CA VAL A 141 -3.02 -40.26 -6.91
C VAL A 141 -4.26 -39.51 -7.39
N ARG A 142 -5.42 -40.15 -7.34
CA ARG A 142 -6.71 -39.56 -7.78
C ARG A 142 -7.61 -39.15 -6.63
N GLU A 143 -7.41 -39.72 -5.45
CA GLU A 143 -8.30 -39.53 -4.30
C GLU A 143 -7.71 -38.66 -3.19
N VAL A 144 -6.43 -38.28 -3.31
CA VAL A 144 -5.80 -37.27 -2.44
C VAL A 144 -5.42 -36.05 -3.25
N TYR A 145 -5.99 -34.89 -2.89
CA TYR A 145 -5.67 -33.62 -3.52
C TYR A 145 -4.61 -32.87 -2.71
N VAL A 146 -3.60 -32.32 -3.37
CA VAL A 146 -2.57 -31.52 -2.70
C VAL A 146 -2.34 -30.21 -3.45
N GLN A 147 -2.43 -29.10 -2.73
CA GLN A 147 -2.12 -27.78 -3.22
C GLN A 147 -1.11 -27.10 -2.31
N SER A 148 -0.22 -26.29 -2.89
CA SER A 148 0.78 -25.51 -2.16
C SER A 148 0.92 -24.13 -2.76
N THR A 149 1.30 -23.11 -1.98
CA THR A 149 1.89 -21.89 -2.56
C THR A 149 3.16 -22.26 -3.35
N ASN A 150 3.51 -21.50 -4.38
CA ASN A 150 4.70 -21.77 -5.21
C ASN A 150 6.03 -21.33 -4.55
N ILE A 151 6.22 -21.70 -3.28
CA ILE A 151 7.43 -21.45 -2.49
C ILE A 151 8.10 -22.78 -2.15
N ARG A 152 9.42 -22.88 -2.32
CA ARG A 152 10.15 -24.16 -2.15
C ARG A 152 9.91 -24.85 -0.80
N ARG A 153 9.84 -24.09 0.30
CA ARG A 153 9.62 -24.67 1.64
C ARG A 153 8.21 -25.22 1.86
N THR A 154 7.17 -24.63 1.24
CA THR A 154 5.79 -25.14 1.35
C THR A 154 5.63 -26.39 0.50
N ILE A 155 6.14 -26.38 -0.73
CA ILE A 155 6.17 -27.57 -1.61
C ILE A 155 6.90 -28.73 -0.93
N ARG A 156 8.13 -28.51 -0.41
CA ARG A 156 8.89 -29.56 0.28
C ARG A 156 8.21 -30.07 1.54
N SER A 157 7.50 -29.20 2.25
CA SER A 157 6.70 -29.62 3.41
C SER A 157 5.54 -30.52 2.99
N ALA A 158 4.87 -30.23 1.87
CA ALA A 158 3.83 -31.08 1.31
C ALA A 158 4.38 -32.43 0.84
N GLN A 159 5.53 -32.45 0.15
CA GLN A 159 6.21 -33.70 -0.23
C GLN A 159 6.54 -34.55 1.01
N SER A 160 7.07 -33.92 2.05
CA SER A 160 7.46 -34.61 3.29
C SER A 160 6.23 -35.17 4.02
N LEU A 161 5.14 -34.40 4.07
CA LEU A 161 3.87 -34.86 4.64
C LEU A 161 3.32 -36.08 3.90
N LEU A 162 3.37 -36.07 2.56
CA LEU A 162 2.99 -37.20 1.72
C LEU A 162 3.89 -38.42 1.94
N ALA A 163 5.20 -38.24 2.15
CA ALA A 163 6.12 -39.34 2.46
C ALA A 163 5.75 -40.06 3.76
N GLY A 164 5.24 -39.33 4.76
CA GLY A 164 4.68 -39.94 5.97
C GLY A 164 3.30 -40.56 5.77
N LEU A 165 2.48 -39.98 4.91
CA LEU A 165 1.10 -40.40 4.67
C LEU A 165 1.02 -41.63 3.74
N PHE A 166 1.89 -41.74 2.74
CA PHE A 166 1.95 -42.78 1.71
C PHE A 166 3.39 -43.20 1.40
N PRO A 167 4.13 -43.77 2.39
CA PRO A 167 5.54 -44.12 2.22
C PRO A 167 5.83 -45.07 1.03
N GLU A 168 4.84 -45.87 0.62
CA GLU A 168 4.89 -46.79 -0.53
C GLU A 168 5.25 -46.15 -1.88
N TYR A 169 5.06 -44.83 -2.03
CA TYR A 169 5.38 -44.07 -3.25
C TYR A 169 6.81 -43.52 -3.28
N PHE A 170 7.53 -43.56 -2.15
CA PHE A 170 8.82 -42.89 -1.99
C PHE A 170 9.95 -43.91 -1.89
N VAL A 171 11.04 -43.66 -2.62
CA VAL A 171 12.22 -44.55 -2.65
C VAL A 171 13.48 -43.82 -2.18
N HIS A 172 14.34 -44.55 -1.50
CA HIS A 172 15.70 -44.14 -1.20
C HIS A 172 16.55 -44.21 -2.47
N VAL A 173 16.73 -43.08 -3.16
CA VAL A 173 17.38 -43.02 -4.49
C VAL A 173 18.84 -43.48 -4.52
N ASP A 174 19.53 -43.54 -3.38
CA ASP A 174 20.92 -44.03 -3.28
C ASP A 174 21.05 -45.51 -2.83
N ALA A 175 19.97 -46.30 -2.82
CA ALA A 175 20.00 -47.68 -2.32
C ALA A 175 20.90 -48.64 -3.15
N ASP A 176 21.19 -48.30 -4.41
CA ASP A 176 22.00 -49.14 -5.31
C ASP A 176 23.47 -48.71 -5.45
N ASN A 177 23.83 -47.47 -5.06
CA ASN A 177 25.13 -46.90 -5.45
C ASN A 177 26.28 -47.13 -4.46
N GLN A 178 26.08 -47.74 -3.29
CA GLN A 178 27.12 -47.93 -2.26
C GLN A 178 28.08 -46.72 -2.11
N LEU A 179 27.59 -45.48 -2.32
CA LEU A 179 28.27 -44.31 -1.79
C LEU A 179 28.12 -44.49 -0.29
N ALA A 180 29.23 -44.92 0.31
CA ALA A 180 29.37 -45.42 1.66
C ALA A 180 28.35 -44.81 2.62
N ALA A 181 27.80 -45.64 3.51
CA ALA A 181 27.14 -45.24 4.74
C ALA A 181 27.71 -43.88 5.21
N ASN A 182 27.04 -42.79 4.84
CA ASN A 182 27.67 -41.49 4.95
C ASN A 182 27.45 -41.13 6.41
N GLU A 183 28.43 -41.44 7.25
CA GLU A 183 28.44 -41.12 8.69
C GLU A 183 28.26 -39.61 8.95
N GLN A 184 28.23 -38.81 7.89
CA GLN A 184 28.02 -37.36 7.86
C GLN A 184 26.56 -36.91 7.62
N LEU A 185 25.58 -37.80 7.40
CA LEU A 185 24.18 -37.38 7.27
C LEU A 185 23.63 -36.81 8.58
N LEU A 186 22.85 -35.74 8.49
CA LEU A 186 22.12 -35.19 9.62
C LEU A 186 21.22 -36.26 10.26
N PRO A 187 21.06 -36.27 11.60
CA PRO A 187 20.18 -37.23 12.28
C PRO A 187 18.75 -37.25 11.73
N ASP A 188 18.18 -36.07 11.46
CA ASP A 188 16.83 -35.95 10.88
C ASP A 188 16.75 -36.52 9.46
N SER A 189 17.80 -36.34 8.66
CA SER A 189 17.88 -36.91 7.30
C SER A 189 17.99 -38.43 7.33
N ARG A 190 18.78 -38.99 8.26
CA ARG A 190 18.84 -40.44 8.47
C ARG A 190 17.48 -40.98 8.93
N ASN A 191 16.83 -40.29 9.86
CA ASN A 191 15.50 -40.69 10.33
C ASN A 191 14.47 -40.68 9.19
N PHE A 192 14.46 -39.63 8.36
CA PHE A 192 13.61 -39.54 7.19
C PHE A 192 13.85 -40.71 6.23
N LEU A 193 15.12 -40.96 5.86
CA LEU A 193 15.50 -41.98 4.89
C LEU A 193 15.23 -43.42 5.36
N GLN A 194 15.25 -43.68 6.67
CA GLN A 194 14.86 -44.98 7.24
C GLN A 194 13.37 -45.30 7.08
N HIS A 195 12.53 -44.28 6.88
CA HIS A 195 11.08 -44.42 6.77
C HIS A 195 10.57 -44.40 5.32
N VAL A 196 11.44 -44.28 4.32
CA VAL A 196 11.12 -44.48 2.90
C VAL A 196 11.60 -45.86 2.44
N HIS A 197 11.01 -46.40 1.38
CA HIS A 197 11.37 -47.75 0.93
C HIS A 197 12.69 -47.80 0.17
N LYS A 198 13.35 -48.97 0.19
CA LYS A 198 14.55 -49.20 -0.64
C LYS A 198 14.23 -49.32 -2.12
N ASN A 199 13.07 -49.88 -2.45
CA ASN A 199 12.56 -50.03 -3.81
C ASN A 199 11.17 -49.42 -3.91
N LYS A 200 10.87 -48.76 -5.04
CA LYS A 200 9.57 -48.16 -5.31
C LYS A 200 8.52 -49.28 -5.43
N LYS A 201 7.42 -49.20 -4.66
CA LYS A 201 6.34 -50.21 -4.68
C LYS A 201 5.19 -49.88 -5.64
N LYS A 202 5.10 -48.61 -6.06
CA LYS A 202 4.07 -48.06 -6.94
C LYS A 202 4.75 -47.11 -7.91
N ASP A 203 4.60 -47.31 -9.21
CA ASP A 203 5.30 -46.49 -10.22
C ASP A 203 4.73 -45.07 -10.37
N ASP A 204 3.45 -44.88 -10.03
CA ASP A 204 2.79 -43.57 -10.09
C ASP A 204 3.42 -42.55 -9.13
N VAL A 205 3.09 -41.27 -9.33
CA VAL A 205 3.57 -40.14 -8.53
C VAL A 205 2.42 -39.29 -8.04
N LEU A 206 2.49 -38.85 -6.79
CA LEU A 206 1.48 -37.97 -6.19
C LEU A 206 1.64 -36.55 -6.73
N LEU A 207 0.54 -35.89 -7.06
CA LEU A 207 0.57 -34.55 -7.66
C LEU A 207 0.47 -33.46 -6.60
N ILE A 208 1.33 -32.44 -6.71
CA ILE A 208 1.27 -31.21 -5.90
C ILE A 208 0.98 -30.04 -6.83
N HIS A 209 -0.22 -29.47 -6.71
CA HIS A 209 -0.62 -28.30 -7.47
C HIS A 209 -0.01 -27.03 -6.85
N ALA A 210 1.02 -26.48 -7.49
CA ALA A 210 1.68 -25.26 -7.05
C ALA A 210 0.92 -24.02 -7.57
N ASP A 211 0.48 -23.18 -6.64
CA ASP A 211 -0.21 -21.93 -6.91
C ASP A 211 0.78 -20.76 -6.93
N ASP A 212 1.05 -20.25 -8.14
CA ASP A 212 1.92 -19.09 -8.36
C ASP A 212 1.23 -17.75 -8.07
N SER A 213 -0.12 -17.73 -8.05
CA SER A 213 -0.89 -16.52 -7.74
C SER A 213 -0.90 -16.16 -6.24
N ASN A 214 -0.24 -16.99 -5.40
CA ASN A 214 -0.24 -16.88 -3.95
C ASN A 214 -1.65 -16.79 -3.31
N GLY A 215 -2.68 -17.34 -3.95
CA GLY A 215 -4.05 -17.32 -3.44
C GLY A 215 -4.27 -18.08 -2.13
N LEU A 216 -3.30 -18.92 -1.70
CA LEU A 216 -3.28 -19.54 -0.37
C LEU A 216 -2.52 -18.72 0.69
N ALA A 217 -2.10 -17.49 0.38
CA ALA A 217 -1.46 -16.55 1.30
C ALA A 217 -2.15 -15.17 1.24
N PRO A 218 -2.26 -14.45 2.38
CA PRO A 218 -2.70 -13.06 2.39
C PRO A 218 -1.81 -12.18 1.51
N GLN A 219 -2.42 -11.35 0.67
CA GLN A 219 -1.77 -10.41 -0.24
C GLN A 219 -1.71 -9.02 0.40
N HIS A 220 -0.52 -8.63 0.83
CA HIS A 220 -0.21 -7.29 1.34
C HIS A 220 1.29 -7.02 1.20
N SER A 221 1.68 -5.75 1.34
CA SER A 221 3.08 -5.33 1.15
C SER A 221 4.03 -5.99 2.16
N TYR A 222 5.31 -6.16 1.75
CA TYR A 222 6.34 -6.76 2.61
C TYR A 222 6.72 -5.84 3.78
N GLU A 223 6.49 -4.53 3.62
CA GLU A 223 6.65 -3.50 4.64
C GLU A 223 5.83 -3.82 5.90
N LEU A 224 4.66 -4.47 5.74
CA LEU A 224 3.84 -4.92 6.85
C LEU A 224 4.59 -5.85 7.80
N TYR A 225 5.39 -6.79 7.27
CA TYR A 225 6.20 -7.71 8.07
C TYR A 225 7.27 -7.00 8.90
N ARG A 226 7.71 -5.80 8.48
CA ARG A 226 8.75 -5.04 9.17
C ARG A 226 8.18 -4.06 10.18
N ASP A 227 7.06 -3.43 9.83
CA ASP A 227 6.53 -2.24 10.49
C ASP A 227 5.12 -2.45 11.06
N LEU A 228 4.66 -3.70 11.28
CA LEU A 228 3.34 -4.00 11.82
C LEU A 228 3.02 -3.24 13.13
N GLY A 229 4.01 -3.12 14.03
CA GLY A 229 3.86 -2.34 15.26
C GLY A 229 3.76 -0.83 15.03
N LYS A 230 4.21 -0.31 13.89
CA LYS A 230 3.95 1.09 13.50
C LYS A 230 2.55 1.25 12.94
N MET A 231 2.11 0.27 12.14
CA MET A 231 0.79 0.32 11.52
C MET A 231 -0.33 0.27 12.56
N LEU A 232 -0.16 -0.55 13.59
CA LEU A 232 -1.08 -0.68 14.70
C LEU A 232 -0.71 0.21 15.90
N ALA A 233 -0.03 1.34 15.66
CA ALA A 233 0.52 2.16 16.75
C ALA A 233 -0.58 2.78 17.64
N GLU A 234 -1.72 3.16 17.07
CA GLU A 234 -2.86 3.70 17.83
C GLU A 234 -3.58 2.59 18.61
N GLU A 235 -3.76 1.43 18.00
CA GLU A 235 -4.34 0.25 18.63
C GLU A 235 -3.44 -0.27 19.75
N LEU A 236 -2.11 -0.19 19.58
CA LEU A 236 -1.15 -0.47 20.66
C LEU A 236 -1.28 0.53 21.81
N LYS A 237 -1.50 1.82 21.54
CA LYS A 237 -1.72 2.80 22.63
C LYS A 237 -3.00 2.49 23.42
N GLN A 238 -4.03 1.98 22.77
CA GLN A 238 -5.34 1.79 23.37
C GLN A 238 -5.54 0.39 23.98
N GLN A 239 -4.99 -0.64 23.35
CA GLN A 239 -5.33 -2.05 23.59
C GLN A 239 -4.10 -2.95 23.73
N ALA A 240 -2.89 -2.38 23.86
CA ALA A 240 -1.70 -3.20 24.05
C ALA A 240 -1.85 -4.10 25.29
N PRO A 241 -1.31 -5.34 25.24
CA PRO A 241 -1.26 -6.21 26.39
C PRO A 241 -0.54 -5.54 27.59
N PRO A 242 -0.91 -5.87 28.83
CA PRO A 242 -0.24 -5.34 30.02
C PRO A 242 1.29 -5.53 29.96
N GLY A 243 2.03 -4.49 30.35
CA GLY A 243 3.51 -4.52 30.37
C GLY A 243 4.18 -4.39 29.00
N PHE A 244 3.44 -4.17 27.91
CA PHE A 244 4.00 -4.05 26.56
C PHE A 244 5.05 -2.95 26.43
N ALA A 245 4.81 -1.76 26.97
CA ALA A 245 5.73 -0.62 26.84
C ALA A 245 7.09 -0.90 27.50
N GLU A 246 7.08 -1.36 28.75
CA GLU A 246 8.30 -1.72 29.50
C GLU A 246 9.07 -2.86 28.81
N THR A 247 8.34 -3.89 28.39
CA THR A 247 8.92 -5.07 27.72
C THR A 247 9.51 -4.68 26.36
N SER A 248 8.82 -3.84 25.59
CA SER A 248 9.27 -3.31 24.30
C SER A 248 10.56 -2.48 24.45
N GLU A 249 10.65 -1.63 25.47
CA GLU A 249 11.84 -0.86 25.76
C GLU A 249 13.02 -1.76 26.17
N ARG A 250 12.76 -2.74 27.04
CA ARG A 250 13.76 -3.76 27.45
C ARG A 250 14.28 -4.53 26.23
N ILE A 251 13.40 -5.01 25.36
CA ILE A 251 13.76 -5.74 24.13
C ILE A 251 14.56 -4.84 23.19
N SER A 252 14.13 -3.59 23.01
CA SER A 252 14.83 -2.62 22.16
C SER A 252 16.29 -2.44 22.58
N ARG A 253 16.55 -2.33 23.89
CA ARG A 253 17.90 -2.25 24.46
C ARG A 253 18.70 -3.54 24.24
N ILE A 254 18.10 -4.70 24.48
CA ILE A 254 18.74 -6.01 24.31
C ILE A 254 19.18 -6.23 22.86
N ILE A 255 18.27 -6.02 21.90
CA ILE A 255 18.55 -6.27 20.48
C ILE A 255 19.35 -5.12 19.82
N GLY A 256 19.56 -4.00 20.52
CA GLY A 256 20.23 -2.83 19.97
C GLY A 256 19.43 -2.14 18.86
N ALA A 257 18.12 -1.99 19.06
CA ALA A 257 17.30 -1.11 18.23
C ALA A 257 17.61 0.36 18.60
N LYS A 258 17.70 1.26 17.60
CA LYS A 258 17.91 2.70 17.86
C LYS A 258 16.67 3.28 18.55
N SER A 259 16.84 4.21 19.50
CA SER A 259 15.76 4.78 20.34
C SER A 259 14.57 5.39 19.57
N SER A 260 14.74 5.73 18.28
CA SER A 260 13.70 6.26 17.40
C SER A 260 13.01 5.22 16.51
N LYS A 261 13.34 3.92 16.60
CA LYS A 261 12.76 2.86 15.75
C LYS A 261 11.98 1.84 16.59
N LEU A 262 10.72 1.61 16.22
CA LEU A 262 9.88 0.53 16.75
C LEU A 262 10.50 -0.86 16.43
N VAL A 263 10.35 -1.80 17.37
CA VAL A 263 10.84 -3.19 17.25
C VAL A 263 10.14 -3.88 16.09
N SER A 264 10.91 -4.53 15.20
CA SER A 264 10.36 -5.40 14.16
C SER A 264 9.96 -6.75 14.78
N TRP A 265 8.78 -6.80 15.39
CA TRP A 265 8.30 -7.95 16.16
C TRP A 265 8.29 -9.25 15.37
N THR A 266 7.75 -9.22 14.14
CA THR A 266 7.68 -10.43 13.30
C THR A 266 9.05 -10.91 12.86
N GLY A 267 9.94 -9.99 12.46
CA GLY A 267 11.32 -10.30 12.11
C GLY A 267 12.13 -10.84 13.29
N LEU A 268 11.94 -10.28 14.48
CA LEU A 268 12.59 -10.76 15.70
C LEU A 268 12.08 -12.15 16.09
N ARG A 269 10.75 -12.32 16.15
CA ARG A 269 10.11 -13.59 16.50
C ARG A 269 10.53 -14.70 15.57
N GLU A 270 10.56 -14.46 14.26
CA GLU A 270 10.89 -15.52 13.31
C GLU A 270 12.35 -15.98 13.39
N VAL A 271 13.30 -15.07 13.68
CA VAL A 271 14.69 -15.43 13.95
C VAL A 271 14.82 -16.23 15.25
N LEU A 272 14.20 -15.76 16.34
CA LEU A 272 14.31 -16.41 17.65
C LEU A 272 13.64 -17.79 17.67
N VAL A 273 12.54 -17.98 16.93
CA VAL A 273 11.91 -19.30 16.76
C VAL A 273 12.88 -20.28 16.08
N CYS A 274 13.63 -19.84 15.06
CA CYS A 274 14.68 -20.66 14.47
C CYS A 274 15.78 -21.00 15.49
N TYR A 275 16.21 -20.02 16.29
CA TYR A 275 17.27 -20.24 17.29
C TYR A 275 16.84 -21.26 18.34
N GLN A 276 15.61 -21.11 18.86
CA GLN A 276 15.00 -22.04 19.79
C GLN A 276 14.90 -23.45 19.21
N ALA A 277 14.49 -23.57 17.94
CA ALA A 277 14.33 -24.86 17.28
C ALA A 277 15.67 -25.59 17.07
N HIS A 278 16.80 -24.88 17.03
CA HIS A 278 18.13 -25.44 16.76
C HIS A 278 19.09 -25.35 17.95
N GLY A 279 18.61 -24.93 19.12
CA GLY A 279 19.43 -24.82 20.33
C GLY A 279 20.51 -23.74 20.26
N LEU A 280 20.34 -22.73 19.39
CA LEU A 280 21.22 -21.57 19.35
C LEU A 280 20.92 -20.65 20.52
N ALA A 281 21.95 -20.02 21.06
CA ALA A 281 21.81 -19.05 22.14
C ALA A 281 21.00 -17.83 21.67
N PHE A 282 20.10 -17.34 22.52
CA PHE A 282 19.46 -16.06 22.32
C PHE A 282 20.45 -14.90 22.58
N PRO A 283 20.17 -13.68 22.08
CA PRO A 283 20.97 -12.51 22.40
C PRO A 283 21.11 -12.30 23.91
N ASP A 284 22.29 -11.85 24.35
CA ASP A 284 22.57 -11.61 25.78
C ASP A 284 21.47 -10.75 26.44
N GLY A 285 20.88 -11.28 27.51
CA GLY A 285 19.79 -10.63 28.25
C GLY A 285 18.37 -11.01 27.79
N LEU A 286 18.23 -11.82 26.74
CA LEU A 286 16.96 -12.41 26.29
C LEU A 286 16.84 -13.85 26.81
N ASP A 287 15.92 -14.08 27.74
CA ASP A 287 15.61 -15.40 28.31
C ASP A 287 14.35 -16.02 27.67
N GLN A 288 14.00 -17.24 28.11
CA GLN A 288 12.81 -17.95 27.63
C GLN A 288 11.50 -17.22 27.93
N GLN A 289 11.43 -16.49 29.05
CA GLN A 289 10.24 -15.72 29.42
C GLN A 289 10.03 -14.55 28.45
N LEU A 290 11.10 -13.82 28.14
CA LEU A 290 11.05 -12.72 27.19
C LEU A 290 10.78 -13.20 25.76
N PHE A 291 11.31 -14.37 25.38
CA PHE A 291 10.97 -15.02 24.12
C PHE A 291 9.47 -15.36 24.01
N ALA A 292 8.87 -15.90 25.09
CA ALA A 292 7.43 -16.16 25.12
C ALA A 292 6.62 -14.87 24.95
N GLN A 293 7.00 -13.79 25.64
CA GLN A 293 6.35 -12.47 25.49
C GLN A 293 6.48 -11.92 24.07
N ILE A 294 7.63 -12.07 23.41
CA ILE A 294 7.81 -11.70 22.00
C ILE A 294 6.84 -12.46 21.10
N CYS A 295 6.66 -13.77 21.34
CA CYS A 295 5.71 -14.58 20.58
C CYS A 295 4.26 -14.17 20.82
N GLU A 296 3.88 -13.86 22.06
CA GLU A 296 2.55 -13.38 22.42
C GLU A 296 2.23 -12.03 21.79
N TYR A 297 3.17 -11.08 21.81
CA TYR A 297 2.97 -9.76 21.22
C TYR A 297 2.88 -9.82 19.70
N ASP A 298 3.74 -10.60 19.05
CA ASP A 298 3.63 -10.78 17.61
C ASP A 298 2.33 -11.50 17.23
N ALA A 299 1.89 -12.49 18.02
CA ALA A 299 0.57 -13.11 17.85
C ALA A 299 -0.57 -12.11 17.99
N TRP A 300 -0.52 -11.26 19.01
CA TRP A 300 -1.52 -10.22 19.22
C TRP A 300 -1.60 -9.27 18.02
N LEU A 301 -0.46 -8.82 17.48
CA LEU A 301 -0.41 -7.93 16.32
C LEU A 301 -1.09 -8.56 15.09
N TRP A 302 -0.75 -9.82 14.76
CA TRP A 302 -1.32 -10.49 13.59
C TRP A 302 -2.81 -10.82 13.76
N HIS A 303 -3.24 -11.23 14.95
CA HIS A 303 -4.66 -11.48 15.24
C HIS A 303 -5.46 -10.18 15.30
N HIS A 304 -4.88 -9.06 15.74
CA HIS A 304 -5.55 -7.77 15.71
C HIS A 304 -5.72 -7.26 14.27
N LEU A 305 -4.65 -7.34 13.46
CA LEU A 305 -4.68 -6.98 12.04
C LEU A 305 -5.73 -7.77 11.26
N TYR A 306 -5.73 -9.11 11.35
CA TYR A 306 -6.71 -9.93 10.64
C TYR A 306 -8.07 -10.00 11.36
N GLY A 307 -8.15 -9.56 12.61
CA GLY A 307 -9.40 -9.35 13.33
C GLY A 307 -10.20 -8.17 12.77
N ASN A 308 -9.53 -7.20 12.12
CA ASN A 308 -10.19 -6.27 11.21
C ASN A 308 -10.61 -7.06 9.96
N LEU A 309 -11.89 -7.47 9.94
CA LEU A 309 -12.42 -8.34 8.89
C LEU A 309 -12.38 -7.69 7.50
N ASP A 310 -12.39 -6.37 7.39
CA ASP A 310 -12.28 -5.69 6.09
C ASP A 310 -10.86 -5.79 5.54
N PHE A 311 -9.85 -5.53 6.37
CA PHE A 311 -8.45 -5.75 5.99
C PHE A 311 -8.18 -7.23 5.66
N CYS A 312 -8.67 -8.14 6.52
CA CYS A 312 -8.53 -9.57 6.31
C CYS A 312 -9.19 -10.01 5.00
N ARG A 313 -10.36 -9.47 4.67
CA ARG A 313 -11.08 -9.76 3.44
C ARG A 313 -10.32 -9.23 2.22
N VAL A 314 -9.88 -7.98 2.23
CA VAL A 314 -9.09 -7.41 1.12
C VAL A 314 -7.83 -8.24 0.86
N SER A 315 -7.12 -8.64 1.91
CA SER A 315 -5.86 -9.37 1.77
C SER A 315 -6.03 -10.87 1.49
N PHE A 316 -7.10 -11.53 1.96
CA PHE A 316 -7.18 -13.00 1.96
C PHE A 316 -8.52 -13.63 1.52
N ARG A 317 -9.40 -12.84 0.90
CA ARG A 317 -10.67 -13.35 0.34
C ARG A 317 -10.50 -14.52 -0.63
N SER A 318 -9.51 -14.47 -1.52
CA SER A 318 -9.29 -15.51 -2.52
C SER A 318 -8.98 -16.86 -1.88
N GLY A 319 -8.18 -16.87 -0.82
CA GLY A 319 -7.86 -18.08 -0.04
C GLY A 319 -9.07 -18.65 0.67
N VAL A 320 -9.90 -17.79 1.27
CA VAL A 320 -11.15 -18.23 1.92
C VAL A 320 -12.14 -18.79 0.91
N GLN A 321 -12.35 -18.08 -0.21
CA GLN A 321 -13.21 -18.54 -1.29
C GLN A 321 -12.77 -19.89 -1.84
N ARG A 322 -11.46 -20.08 -2.03
CA ARG A 322 -10.91 -21.32 -2.58
C ARG A 322 -11.22 -22.53 -1.69
N ILE A 323 -10.95 -22.42 -0.39
CA ILE A 323 -11.23 -23.51 0.56
C ILE A 323 -12.74 -23.74 0.69
N TYR A 324 -13.52 -22.65 0.73
CA TYR A 324 -14.99 -22.72 0.76
C TYR A 324 -15.58 -23.44 -0.46
N SER A 325 -15.16 -23.05 -1.68
CA SER A 325 -15.58 -23.71 -2.92
C SER A 325 -15.17 -25.18 -2.95
N TYR A 326 -13.96 -25.49 -2.47
CA TYR A 326 -13.47 -26.87 -2.46
C TYR A 326 -14.33 -27.77 -1.56
N LEU A 327 -14.54 -27.39 -0.30
CA LEU A 327 -15.35 -28.16 0.65
C LEU A 327 -16.82 -28.23 0.24
N THR A 328 -17.38 -27.15 -0.34
CA THR A 328 -18.73 -27.17 -0.93
C THR A 328 -18.81 -28.14 -2.11
N GLY A 329 -17.77 -28.20 -2.94
CA GLY A 329 -17.69 -29.19 -4.02
C GLY A 329 -17.67 -30.64 -3.49
N VAL A 330 -17.14 -30.89 -2.29
CA VAL A 330 -17.20 -32.22 -1.67
C VAL A 330 -18.64 -32.59 -1.29
N THR A 331 -19.39 -31.68 -0.66
CA THR A 331 -20.79 -31.94 -0.28
C THR A 331 -21.72 -32.08 -1.49
N GLN A 332 -21.36 -31.47 -2.62
CA GLN A 332 -22.08 -31.58 -3.90
C GLN A 332 -21.61 -32.77 -4.76
N GLY A 333 -20.59 -33.52 -4.33
CA GLY A 333 -20.02 -34.64 -5.10
C GLY A 333 -19.18 -34.24 -6.32
N ALA A 334 -18.89 -32.95 -6.49
CA ALA A 334 -17.99 -32.42 -7.52
C ALA A 334 -16.52 -32.76 -7.22
N ASN A 335 -16.13 -32.72 -5.94
CA ASN A 335 -14.82 -33.13 -5.47
C ASN A 335 -14.95 -34.48 -4.75
N LYS A 336 -14.37 -35.54 -5.32
CA LYS A 336 -14.50 -36.92 -4.80
C LYS A 336 -13.32 -37.38 -3.95
N HIS A 337 -12.35 -36.50 -3.71
CA HIS A 337 -11.17 -36.80 -2.90
C HIS A 337 -11.57 -37.20 -1.47
N LYS A 338 -10.85 -38.14 -0.87
CA LYS A 338 -11.00 -38.51 0.56
C LYS A 338 -10.18 -37.61 1.47
N MET A 339 -9.08 -37.06 0.96
CA MET A 339 -8.23 -36.14 1.71
C MET A 339 -7.78 -34.99 0.82
N SER A 340 -7.70 -33.79 1.40
CA SER A 340 -7.12 -32.62 0.73
C SER A 340 -6.11 -31.92 1.64
N LEU A 341 -4.95 -31.56 1.07
CA LEU A 341 -3.81 -31.01 1.78
C LEU A 341 -3.45 -29.65 1.16
N PHE A 342 -3.53 -28.58 1.94
CA PHE A 342 -3.21 -27.21 1.52
C PHE A 342 -1.97 -26.72 2.29
N SER A 343 -0.83 -26.60 1.61
CA SER A 343 0.42 -26.12 2.21
C SER A 343 0.59 -24.61 2.04
N ALA A 344 0.68 -23.90 3.16
CA ALA A 344 0.67 -22.44 3.22
C ALA A 344 1.59 -21.92 4.35
N HIS A 345 1.21 -20.81 4.97
CA HIS A 345 2.03 -20.04 5.89
C HIS A 345 1.37 -19.87 7.27
N ASP A 346 2.12 -19.33 8.23
CA ASP A 346 1.59 -18.95 9.54
C ASP A 346 0.51 -17.88 9.41
N ASN A 347 0.76 -16.82 8.63
CA ASN A 347 -0.23 -15.76 8.40
C ASN A 347 -1.48 -16.26 7.65
N SER A 348 -1.36 -17.24 6.75
CA SER A 348 -2.52 -17.89 6.11
C SER A 348 -3.45 -18.52 7.14
N LEU A 349 -2.89 -19.25 8.12
CA LEU A 349 -3.67 -19.86 9.19
C LEU A 349 -4.32 -18.81 10.09
N VAL A 350 -3.59 -17.76 10.49
CA VAL A 350 -4.15 -16.67 11.32
C VAL A 350 -5.28 -15.95 10.60
N ALA A 351 -5.08 -15.58 9.32
CA ALA A 351 -6.10 -14.92 8.51
C ALA A 351 -7.34 -15.80 8.32
N PHE A 352 -7.15 -17.08 8.00
CA PHE A 352 -8.24 -18.02 7.78
C PHE A 352 -9.08 -18.26 9.04
N VAL A 353 -8.42 -18.40 10.19
CA VAL A 353 -9.08 -18.53 11.50
C VAL A 353 -9.94 -17.30 11.79
N ASN A 354 -9.40 -16.09 11.60
CA ASN A 354 -10.13 -14.85 11.86
C ASN A 354 -11.30 -14.68 10.87
N ALA A 355 -11.07 -14.98 9.60
CA ALA A 355 -12.10 -14.95 8.56
C ALA A 355 -13.31 -15.85 8.88
N LEU A 356 -13.05 -17.05 9.39
CA LEU A 356 -14.10 -17.98 9.81
C LEU A 356 -14.56 -17.79 11.26
N GLN A 357 -13.99 -16.82 11.98
CA GLN A 357 -14.26 -16.55 13.39
C GLN A 357 -14.12 -17.80 14.27
N LEU A 358 -13.11 -18.63 13.99
CA LEU A 358 -12.82 -19.82 14.77
C LEU A 358 -12.26 -19.43 16.13
N GLN A 359 -12.76 -20.09 17.19
CA GLN A 359 -12.32 -19.89 18.56
C GLN A 359 -11.01 -20.63 18.82
N VAL A 360 -9.91 -20.09 18.31
CA VAL A 360 -8.55 -20.58 18.58
C VAL A 360 -7.83 -19.62 19.54
N PRO A 361 -6.85 -20.11 20.32
CA PRO A 361 -5.95 -19.23 21.05
C PRO A 361 -5.25 -18.23 20.11
N ARG A 362 -5.10 -16.97 20.55
CA ARG A 362 -4.37 -15.94 19.80
C ARG A 362 -2.87 -16.20 19.81
N VAL A 363 -2.44 -17.18 19.02
CA VAL A 363 -1.04 -17.60 18.89
C VAL A 363 -0.59 -17.45 17.44
N ILE A 364 0.72 -17.25 17.24
CA ILE A 364 1.34 -17.52 15.94
C ILE A 364 1.44 -19.05 15.78
N PRO A 365 0.88 -19.62 14.69
CA PRO A 365 0.92 -21.06 14.49
C PRO A 365 2.37 -21.59 14.47
N PRO A 366 2.73 -22.62 15.26
CA PRO A 366 4.08 -23.18 15.29
C PRO A 366 4.46 -23.85 13.96
N TYR A 367 5.72 -24.29 13.82
CA TYR A 367 6.14 -25.02 12.60
C TYR A 367 5.29 -26.27 12.40
N GLY A 368 4.88 -26.49 11.15
CA GLY A 368 4.01 -27.60 10.79
C GLY A 368 2.58 -27.49 11.32
N ALA A 369 2.15 -26.37 11.88
CA ALA A 369 0.80 -26.23 12.45
C ALA A 369 -0.31 -26.59 11.44
N MET A 370 -1.37 -27.26 11.90
CA MET A 370 -2.45 -27.81 11.08
C MET A 370 -3.81 -27.32 11.58
N LEU A 371 -4.60 -26.73 10.68
CA LEU A 371 -6.04 -26.59 10.81
C LEU A 371 -6.71 -27.69 9.98
N THR A 372 -7.47 -28.55 10.65
CA THR A 372 -8.12 -29.71 10.05
C THR A 372 -9.63 -29.55 10.08
N PHE A 373 -10.28 -29.83 8.95
CA PHE A 373 -11.72 -30.01 8.88
C PHE A 373 -12.05 -31.46 8.54
N GLU A 374 -12.82 -32.10 9.42
CA GLU A 374 -13.39 -33.43 9.21
C GLU A 374 -14.84 -33.25 8.76
N LEU A 375 -15.16 -33.69 7.54
CA LEU A 375 -16.49 -33.58 6.95
C LEU A 375 -17.20 -34.93 7.02
N PHE A 376 -18.37 -34.94 7.65
CA PHE A 376 -19.20 -36.11 7.89
C PHE A 376 -20.51 -36.04 7.12
N GLN A 377 -21.06 -37.20 6.79
CA GLN A 377 -22.41 -37.35 6.28
C GLN A 377 -23.23 -38.25 7.21
N HIS A 378 -24.44 -37.81 7.54
CA HIS A 378 -25.38 -38.58 8.35
C HIS A 378 -25.95 -39.76 7.56
N ARG A 379 -25.89 -40.97 8.13
CA ARG A 379 -26.24 -42.24 7.46
C ARG A 379 -27.68 -42.31 6.99
N VAL A 380 -28.61 -41.77 7.79
CA VAL A 380 -30.06 -41.78 7.49
C VAL A 380 -30.51 -40.56 6.69
N THR A 381 -30.23 -39.35 7.19
CA THR A 381 -30.75 -38.10 6.57
C THR A 381 -29.93 -37.60 5.39
N GLY A 382 -28.69 -38.07 5.23
CA GLY A 382 -27.75 -37.56 4.23
C GLY A 382 -27.19 -36.16 4.53
N ALA A 383 -27.57 -35.54 5.65
CA ALA A 383 -27.12 -34.21 6.05
C ALA A 383 -25.60 -34.16 6.34
N PHE A 384 -24.97 -33.04 6.01
CA PHE A 384 -23.53 -32.85 6.20
C PHE A 384 -23.21 -32.12 7.50
N TYR A 385 -22.17 -32.61 8.19
CA TYR A 385 -21.62 -32.03 9.41
C TYR A 385 -20.12 -31.81 9.25
N LEU A 386 -19.58 -30.80 9.92
CA LEU A 386 -18.17 -30.47 9.89
C LEU A 386 -17.64 -30.33 11.30
N LYS A 387 -16.43 -30.85 11.53
CA LYS A 387 -15.68 -30.67 12.76
C LYS A 387 -14.35 -29.98 12.47
N ALA A 388 -14.06 -28.91 13.21
CA ALA A 388 -12.81 -28.17 13.11
C ALA A 388 -11.83 -28.55 14.22
N LEU A 389 -10.56 -28.74 13.87
CA LEU A 389 -9.49 -28.99 14.82
C LEU A 389 -8.28 -28.10 14.51
N PHE A 390 -7.75 -27.40 15.51
CA PHE A 390 -6.49 -26.66 15.42
C PHE A 390 -5.43 -27.38 16.25
N GLU A 391 -4.35 -27.83 15.60
CA GLU A 391 -3.32 -28.69 16.23
C GLU A 391 -3.90 -29.92 16.95
N GLY A 392 -4.97 -30.49 16.39
CA GLY A 392 -5.63 -31.69 16.94
C GLY A 392 -6.59 -31.43 18.09
N VAL A 393 -6.72 -30.18 18.55
CA VAL A 393 -7.71 -29.76 19.54
C VAL A 393 -8.97 -29.29 18.84
N GLU A 394 -10.13 -29.77 19.28
CA GLU A 394 -11.43 -29.36 18.73
C GLU A 394 -11.66 -27.85 18.96
N VAL A 395 -12.10 -27.14 17.92
CA VAL A 395 -12.38 -25.70 17.97
C VAL A 395 -13.75 -25.38 17.40
N THR A 396 -14.39 -24.34 17.93
CA THR A 396 -15.76 -23.97 17.58
C THR A 396 -15.80 -22.73 16.69
N PHE A 397 -16.88 -22.57 15.94
CA PHE A 397 -17.15 -21.33 15.20
C PHE A 397 -17.76 -20.29 16.16
N GLY A 398 -17.49 -19.00 15.93
CA GLY A 398 -18.05 -17.91 16.73
C GLY A 398 -19.59 -17.92 16.80
N SER A 399 -20.25 -18.34 15.71
CA SER A 399 -21.71 -18.51 15.63
C SER A 399 -22.23 -19.83 16.22
N HIS A 400 -21.36 -20.76 16.60
CA HIS A 400 -21.71 -22.11 17.06
C HIS A 400 -20.74 -22.61 18.15
N GLN A 401 -20.74 -21.94 19.30
CA GLN A 401 -19.71 -22.14 20.35
C GLN A 401 -19.90 -23.38 21.23
N HIS A 402 -21.07 -24.02 21.19
CA HIS A 402 -21.42 -25.11 22.11
C HIS A 402 -20.89 -26.49 21.69
N SER A 403 -20.45 -26.66 20.43
CA SER A 403 -19.87 -27.91 19.92
C SER A 403 -18.99 -27.63 18.70
N ALA A 404 -17.85 -28.33 18.62
CA ALA A 404 -16.95 -28.28 17.47
C ALA A 404 -17.50 -29.06 16.26
N LEU A 405 -18.37 -30.04 16.51
CA LEU A 405 -19.13 -30.74 15.47
C LEU A 405 -20.43 -29.98 15.22
N CYS A 406 -20.54 -29.34 14.06
CA CYS A 406 -21.67 -28.51 13.68
C CYS A 406 -22.23 -28.89 12.31
N PRO A 407 -23.46 -28.50 11.96
CA PRO A 407 -23.95 -28.61 10.59
C PRO A 407 -22.99 -27.92 9.61
N PHE A 408 -22.80 -28.47 8.41
CA PHE A 408 -21.94 -27.87 7.39
C PHE A 408 -22.35 -26.43 7.03
N ALA A 409 -23.65 -26.13 7.16
CA ALA A 409 -24.20 -24.79 6.96
C ALA A 409 -23.55 -23.71 7.86
N VAL A 410 -23.03 -24.07 9.04
CA VAL A 410 -22.31 -23.13 9.91
C VAL A 410 -21.00 -22.68 9.27
N PHE A 411 -20.23 -23.62 8.72
CA PHE A 411 -19.03 -23.31 7.94
C PHE A 411 -19.38 -22.51 6.68
N GLN A 412 -20.45 -22.90 5.97
CA GLN A 412 -20.90 -22.17 4.78
C GLN A 412 -21.25 -20.74 5.13
N GLN A 413 -22.03 -20.51 6.19
CA GLN A 413 -22.40 -19.17 6.63
C GLN A 413 -21.15 -18.36 7.02
N ALA A 414 -20.23 -18.90 7.82
CA ALA A 414 -19.01 -18.19 8.21
C ALA A 414 -18.16 -17.80 6.98
N ALA A 415 -17.92 -18.74 6.07
CA ALA A 415 -17.13 -18.50 4.86
C ALA A 415 -17.85 -17.57 3.87
N GLN A 416 -19.15 -17.76 3.66
CA GLN A 416 -19.96 -16.91 2.78
C GLN A 416 -20.08 -15.51 3.35
N SER A 417 -20.35 -15.30 4.64
CA SER A 417 -20.39 -13.96 5.22
C SER A 417 -19.04 -13.24 5.12
N PHE A 418 -17.94 -13.98 5.07
CA PHE A 418 -16.63 -13.39 4.81
C PHE A 418 -16.40 -13.08 3.33
N VAL A 419 -16.76 -13.99 2.42
CA VAL A 419 -16.49 -13.84 0.98
C VAL A 419 -17.56 -13.02 0.24
N GLN A 420 -18.82 -13.13 0.64
CA GLN A 420 -19.95 -12.37 0.15
C GLN A 420 -19.95 -11.02 0.86
N VAL A 421 -19.46 -10.04 0.14
CA VAL A 421 -19.93 -8.65 0.24
C VAL A 421 -20.91 -8.51 -0.93
N PRO A 422 -22.03 -7.76 -0.81
CA PRO A 422 -22.94 -7.52 -1.93
C PRO A 422 -22.16 -7.25 -3.20
N GLU A 423 -22.61 -7.80 -4.33
CA GLU A 423 -21.96 -7.72 -5.66
C GLU A 423 -21.43 -6.31 -6.03
N ALA A 424 -22.04 -5.29 -5.44
CA ALA A 424 -21.59 -3.91 -5.27
C ALA A 424 -20.08 -3.71 -4.95
N ALA A 425 -19.40 -4.62 -4.23
CA ALA A 425 -18.02 -4.41 -3.78
C ALA A 425 -16.93 -5.15 -4.59
N LEU A 426 -17.28 -5.90 -5.67
CA LEU A 426 -16.26 -6.59 -6.50
C LEU A 426 -15.74 -5.81 -7.69
N TYR A 427 -16.47 -4.79 -8.10
CA TYR A 427 -15.99 -3.78 -9.01
C TYR A 427 -16.36 -2.49 -8.32
N ARG A 428 -15.39 -1.74 -7.79
CA ARG A 428 -15.68 -0.33 -7.57
C ARG A 428 -15.91 0.22 -8.97
N THR A 429 -17.15 0.27 -9.44
CA THR A 429 -17.48 1.09 -10.60
C THR A 429 -17.36 2.51 -10.09
N LEU A 430 -16.15 3.04 -10.21
CA LEU A 430 -15.83 4.38 -9.79
C LEU A 430 -16.18 5.29 -10.94
N THR A 431 -17.15 6.15 -10.71
CA THR A 431 -17.47 7.21 -11.65
C THR A 431 -16.77 8.46 -11.19
N LEU A 432 -15.88 8.98 -12.05
CA LEU A 432 -15.27 10.29 -11.83
C LEU A 432 -16.39 11.33 -11.86
N ARG A 433 -16.66 11.95 -10.71
CA ARG A 433 -17.74 12.94 -10.56
C ARG A 433 -17.25 14.35 -10.83
N HIS A 434 -15.99 14.63 -10.51
CA HIS A 434 -15.41 15.96 -10.65
C HIS A 434 -13.89 15.93 -10.80
N ALA A 435 -13.34 16.88 -11.53
CA ALA A 435 -11.91 17.17 -11.56
C ALA A 435 -11.65 18.62 -11.15
N LEU A 436 -10.91 18.82 -10.05
CA LEU A 436 -10.50 20.13 -9.57
C LEU A 436 -9.02 20.37 -9.89
N PHE A 437 -8.73 21.45 -10.61
CA PHE A 437 -7.40 21.87 -11.02
C PHE A 437 -6.97 23.10 -10.23
N PHE A 438 -6.08 22.93 -9.26
CA PHE A 438 -5.46 24.03 -8.51
C PHE A 438 -4.09 24.33 -9.10
N HIS A 439 -3.90 25.48 -9.73
CA HIS A 439 -2.72 25.72 -10.57
C HIS A 439 -2.07 27.08 -10.38
N ARG A 440 -0.77 27.14 -10.65
CA ARG A 440 0.01 28.37 -10.77
C ARG A 440 -0.28 29.03 -12.12
N HIS A 441 -0.16 30.34 -12.18
CA HIS A 441 -0.11 31.05 -13.45
C HIS A 441 1.05 30.56 -14.35
N GLY A 442 0.92 30.81 -15.65
CA GLY A 442 1.94 30.53 -16.65
C GLY A 442 3.17 31.45 -16.55
N ASP A 443 4.05 31.30 -17.54
CA ASP A 443 5.28 32.10 -17.68
C ASP A 443 4.96 33.60 -17.77
N ARG A 444 5.76 34.40 -17.07
CA ARG A 444 5.57 35.84 -16.92
C ARG A 444 6.89 36.59 -16.92
N THR A 445 6.81 37.90 -17.09
CA THR A 445 7.93 38.80 -16.85
C THR A 445 8.28 38.86 -15.34
N PRO A 446 9.51 39.27 -14.98
CA PRO A 446 9.94 39.37 -13.57
C PRO A 446 9.04 40.33 -12.79
N VAL A 447 8.85 40.08 -11.50
CA VAL A 447 8.13 41.00 -10.59
C VAL A 447 9.13 41.90 -9.88
N LEU A 448 10.27 41.36 -9.47
CA LEU A 448 11.34 42.13 -8.82
C LEU A 448 12.56 42.18 -9.74
N THR A 449 12.86 43.36 -10.26
CA THR A 449 13.89 43.54 -11.30
C THR A 449 15.15 44.21 -10.78
N SER A 450 15.08 44.88 -9.62
CA SER A 450 16.21 45.58 -9.01
C SER A 450 16.58 44.91 -7.68
N ILE A 451 17.69 44.18 -7.67
CA ILE A 451 18.23 43.48 -6.49
C ILE A 451 19.66 43.97 -6.27
N GLY A 452 19.86 44.66 -5.15
CA GLY A 452 21.14 45.33 -4.90
C GLY A 452 21.42 46.47 -5.89
N THR A 453 22.68 46.85 -5.98
CA THR A 453 23.12 48.04 -6.74
C THR A 453 23.58 47.73 -8.17
N LYS A 454 23.80 46.45 -8.52
CA LYS A 454 24.36 46.05 -9.82
C LYS A 454 23.34 45.52 -10.83
N THR A 455 22.09 45.27 -10.42
CA THR A 455 21.05 44.73 -11.33
C THR A 455 19.90 45.71 -11.53
N THR A 456 20.18 46.98 -11.78
CA THR A 456 19.12 47.94 -12.17
C THR A 456 18.68 47.66 -13.60
N ALA A 457 17.36 47.55 -13.83
CA ALA A 457 16.82 47.29 -15.16
C ALA A 457 17.18 48.41 -16.15
N THR A 458 17.94 48.07 -17.19
CA THR A 458 18.28 48.99 -18.28
C THR A 458 17.06 49.22 -19.18
N GLN A 459 17.09 50.27 -20.00
CA GLN A 459 16.04 50.48 -21.01
C GLN A 459 15.95 49.29 -21.98
N GLU A 460 17.09 48.71 -22.35
CA GLU A 460 17.16 47.52 -23.20
C GLU A 460 16.45 46.32 -22.56
N GLU A 461 16.64 46.09 -21.26
CA GLU A 461 15.95 45.04 -20.53
C GLU A 461 14.44 45.33 -20.43
N GLN A 462 14.05 46.59 -20.22
CA GLN A 462 12.64 46.99 -20.21
C GLN A 462 11.97 46.72 -21.56
N ASP A 463 12.61 47.13 -22.67
CA ASP A 463 12.11 46.92 -24.03
C ASP A 463 12.05 45.43 -24.36
N PHE A 464 13.04 44.65 -23.91
CA PHE A 464 13.03 43.20 -24.03
C PHE A 464 11.81 42.61 -23.34
N TRP A 465 11.58 42.90 -22.05
CA TRP A 465 10.44 42.36 -21.32
C TRP A 465 9.10 42.83 -21.91
N ALA A 466 9.00 44.09 -22.34
CA ALA A 466 7.83 44.62 -23.04
C ALA A 466 7.48 43.82 -24.30
N SER A 467 8.50 43.41 -25.07
CA SER A 467 8.31 42.59 -26.27
C SER A 467 7.83 41.15 -25.97
N ARG A 468 7.98 40.67 -24.73
CA ARG A 468 7.56 39.31 -24.32
C ARG A 468 6.14 39.25 -23.76
N VAL A 469 5.59 40.37 -23.27
CA VAL A 469 4.23 40.44 -22.71
C VAL A 469 3.21 39.95 -23.75
N ALA A 470 2.14 39.28 -23.28
CA ALA A 470 1.03 38.86 -24.11
C ALA A 470 0.46 40.06 -24.91
N THR A 471 0.16 39.83 -26.20
CA THR A 471 -0.30 40.91 -27.08
C THR A 471 -1.75 41.28 -26.80
N SER A 472 -2.16 42.50 -27.16
CA SER A 472 -3.56 42.94 -27.01
C SER A 472 -4.56 42.00 -27.69
N GLU A 473 -4.21 41.45 -28.86
CA GLU A 473 -5.04 40.50 -29.61
C GLU A 473 -5.19 39.17 -28.85
N GLN A 474 -4.11 38.70 -28.20
CA GLN A 474 -4.17 37.51 -27.35
C GLN A 474 -5.09 37.76 -26.15
N ILE A 475 -4.93 38.91 -25.46
CA ILE A 475 -5.77 39.26 -24.31
C ILE A 475 -7.25 39.40 -24.70
N GLU A 476 -7.54 40.00 -25.86
CA GLU A 476 -8.91 40.08 -26.37
C GLU A 476 -9.53 38.70 -26.59
N LEU A 477 -8.78 37.77 -27.21
CA LEU A 477 -9.22 36.39 -27.42
C LEU A 477 -9.47 35.64 -26.09
N LEU A 478 -8.64 35.89 -25.07
CA LEU A 478 -8.82 35.33 -23.74
C LEU A 478 -10.09 35.87 -23.06
N ASN A 479 -10.35 37.17 -23.19
CA ASN A 479 -11.58 37.79 -22.69
C ASN A 479 -12.84 37.28 -23.39
N GLN A 480 -12.75 36.94 -24.68
CA GLN A 480 -13.85 36.27 -25.41
C GLN A 480 -14.09 34.84 -24.90
N THR A 481 -13.04 34.16 -24.42
CA THR A 481 -13.13 32.79 -23.90
C THR A 481 -13.76 32.73 -22.52
N ALA A 482 -13.36 33.62 -21.61
CA ALA A 482 -13.97 33.73 -20.29
C ALA A 482 -13.90 35.17 -19.77
N LYS A 483 -14.94 35.59 -19.06
CA LYS A 483 -15.09 36.94 -18.51
C LYS A 483 -14.85 36.93 -17.00
N ALA A 484 -13.99 37.81 -16.52
CA ALA A 484 -13.83 38.03 -15.07
C ALA A 484 -15.06 38.72 -14.48
N ILE A 485 -15.54 38.22 -13.34
CA ILE A 485 -16.67 38.75 -12.58
C ILE A 485 -16.34 38.74 -11.07
N GLY A 486 -17.21 39.36 -10.25
CA GLY A 486 -17.14 39.29 -8.80
C GLY A 486 -17.54 37.91 -8.24
N THR A 487 -18.18 37.88 -7.06
CA THR A 487 -18.71 36.63 -6.50
C THR A 487 -19.84 36.03 -7.32
N ASP A 488 -20.54 36.88 -8.09
CA ASP A 488 -21.57 36.49 -9.05
C ASP A 488 -21.54 37.44 -10.27
N ALA A 489 -22.29 37.07 -11.32
CA ALA A 489 -22.25 37.75 -12.60
C ALA A 489 -22.79 39.20 -12.58
N THR A 490 -23.51 39.60 -11.52
CA THR A 490 -24.01 40.96 -11.33
C THR A 490 -22.96 41.88 -10.71
N GLN A 491 -21.89 41.32 -10.12
CA GLN A 491 -20.84 42.07 -9.46
C GLN A 491 -19.63 42.27 -10.37
N PRO A 492 -19.00 43.47 -10.36
CA PRO A 492 -17.78 43.70 -11.11
C PRO A 492 -16.63 42.84 -10.58
N PRO A 493 -15.68 42.44 -11.44
CA PRO A 493 -14.50 41.71 -10.99
C PRO A 493 -13.64 42.56 -10.05
N VAL A 494 -13.04 41.90 -9.07
CA VAL A 494 -12.01 42.49 -8.23
C VAL A 494 -10.66 42.14 -8.84
N ILE A 495 -10.04 43.12 -9.50
CA ILE A 495 -8.71 42.99 -10.09
C ILE A 495 -7.75 43.87 -9.28
N ARG A 496 -6.75 43.24 -8.67
CA ARG A 496 -5.70 43.87 -7.88
C ARG A 496 -4.36 43.52 -8.50
N PRO A 497 -3.81 44.35 -9.40
CA PRO A 497 -2.42 44.19 -9.80
C PRO A 497 -1.53 44.24 -8.56
N SER A 498 -0.48 43.41 -8.51
CA SER A 498 0.52 43.57 -7.45
C SER A 498 1.16 44.96 -7.60
N LYS A 499 1.57 45.59 -6.49
CA LYS A 499 2.18 46.93 -6.55
C LYS A 499 3.44 46.96 -7.42
N GLU A 500 4.07 45.81 -7.54
CA GLU A 500 5.28 45.50 -8.30
C GLU A 500 4.97 45.05 -9.75
N SER A 501 3.70 44.90 -10.13
CA SER A 501 3.28 44.53 -11.49
C SER A 501 2.81 45.77 -12.25
N GLN A 502 3.73 46.43 -12.95
CA GLN A 502 3.46 47.51 -13.90
C GLN A 502 4.09 47.15 -15.23
N PHE A 503 3.45 47.49 -16.36
CA PHE A 503 3.99 47.16 -17.67
C PHE A 503 5.47 47.60 -17.78
N PRO A 504 6.39 46.68 -18.14
CA PRO A 504 6.16 45.31 -18.63
C PRO A 504 6.23 44.19 -17.58
N TYR A 505 6.39 44.49 -16.30
CA TYR A 505 6.70 43.57 -15.19
C TYR A 505 5.50 42.89 -14.54
N GLY A 506 5.71 41.64 -14.11
CA GLY A 506 4.69 40.80 -13.49
C GLY A 506 3.53 40.40 -14.40
N LEU A 507 3.65 40.57 -15.71
CA LEU A 507 2.61 40.30 -16.70
C LEU A 507 2.84 38.95 -17.40
N LEU A 508 1.76 38.27 -17.78
CA LEU A 508 1.84 37.02 -18.53
C LEU A 508 2.52 37.27 -19.89
N THR A 509 3.41 36.38 -20.30
CA THR A 509 4.10 36.49 -21.59
C THR A 509 3.36 35.74 -22.70
N GLN A 510 3.72 35.99 -23.95
CA GLN A 510 3.29 35.19 -25.09
C GLN A 510 3.67 33.70 -24.93
N LYS A 511 4.81 33.41 -24.28
CA LYS A 511 5.23 32.05 -23.92
C LYS A 511 4.29 31.44 -22.88
N GLY A 512 3.89 32.23 -21.87
CA GLY A 512 2.90 31.84 -20.86
C GLY A 512 1.54 31.54 -21.45
N VAL A 513 1.06 32.39 -22.37
CA VAL A 513 -0.18 32.16 -23.13
C VAL A 513 -0.14 30.83 -23.86
N LYS A 514 0.91 30.60 -24.67
CA LYS A 514 1.07 29.35 -25.40
C LYS A 514 1.14 28.14 -24.46
N HIS A 515 1.96 28.20 -23.43
CA HIS A 515 2.15 27.11 -22.48
C HIS A 515 0.83 26.73 -21.79
N MET A 516 0.10 27.69 -21.24
CA MET A 516 -1.16 27.41 -20.54
C MET A 516 -2.25 26.93 -21.51
N THR A 517 -2.30 27.43 -22.74
CA THR A 517 -3.20 26.89 -23.76
C THR A 517 -2.86 25.45 -24.15
N ASP A 518 -1.58 25.12 -24.33
CA ASP A 518 -1.15 23.74 -24.61
C ASP A 518 -1.50 22.80 -23.45
N LYS A 519 -1.35 23.27 -22.20
CA LYS A 519 -1.75 22.53 -21.01
C LYS A 519 -3.26 22.31 -20.96
N GLY A 520 -4.06 23.30 -21.35
CA GLY A 520 -5.51 23.18 -21.53
C GLY A 520 -5.89 22.07 -22.54
N ARG A 521 -5.20 22.00 -23.68
CA ARG A 521 -5.40 20.91 -24.67
C ARG A 521 -5.06 19.54 -24.09
N THR A 522 -4.02 19.46 -23.26
CA THR A 522 -3.63 18.20 -22.59
C THR A 522 -4.70 17.76 -21.59
N LEU A 523 -5.27 18.69 -20.83
CA LEU A 523 -6.38 18.39 -19.93
C LEU A 523 -7.64 17.93 -20.69
N HIS A 524 -7.94 18.52 -21.84
CA HIS A 524 -9.05 18.08 -22.69
C HIS A 524 -8.92 16.59 -23.06
N GLN A 525 -7.72 16.15 -23.44
CA GLN A 525 -7.49 14.74 -23.81
C GLN A 525 -7.85 13.74 -22.70
N ARG A 526 -7.79 14.16 -21.43
CA ARG A 526 -8.06 13.30 -20.27
C ARG A 526 -9.47 13.47 -19.70
N TYR A 527 -10.01 14.69 -19.74
CA TYR A 527 -11.20 15.05 -18.97
C TYR A 527 -12.40 15.49 -19.83
N ALA A 528 -12.27 15.54 -21.16
CA ALA A 528 -13.39 15.92 -22.03
C ALA A 528 -14.64 15.04 -21.83
N GLU A 529 -14.45 13.75 -21.54
CA GLU A 529 -15.54 12.79 -21.32
C GLU A 529 -16.37 13.08 -20.05
N LEU A 530 -15.89 13.92 -19.13
CA LEU A 530 -16.69 14.39 -17.99
C LEU A 530 -17.80 15.36 -18.41
N LEU A 531 -17.70 15.92 -19.61
CA LEU A 531 -18.62 16.92 -20.13
C LEU A 531 -19.45 16.31 -21.26
N ASN A 532 -20.70 16.77 -21.37
CA ASN A 532 -21.55 16.43 -22.50
C ASN A 532 -21.14 17.22 -23.75
N ASP A 533 -21.61 16.80 -24.93
CA ASP A 533 -21.37 17.52 -26.20
C ASP A 533 -21.83 18.99 -26.16
N ASN A 534 -22.88 19.28 -25.38
CA ASN A 534 -23.43 20.63 -25.18
C ASN A 534 -22.99 21.22 -23.84
N VAL A 535 -21.74 21.70 -23.77
CA VAL A 535 -21.20 22.36 -22.57
C VAL A 535 -21.96 23.65 -22.28
N THR A 536 -22.34 23.83 -21.03
CA THR A 536 -22.94 25.04 -20.49
C THR A 536 -22.00 25.73 -19.51
N GLN A 537 -22.33 26.97 -19.15
CA GLN A 537 -21.56 27.73 -18.18
C GLN A 537 -21.58 27.11 -16.77
N GLN A 538 -22.58 26.28 -16.44
CA GLN A 538 -22.68 25.64 -15.12
C GLN A 538 -21.78 24.41 -15.00
N ASP A 539 -21.33 23.84 -16.11
CA ASP A 539 -20.50 22.62 -16.11
C ASP A 539 -19.05 22.89 -15.69
N VAL A 540 -18.61 24.15 -15.76
CA VAL A 540 -17.24 24.58 -15.43
C VAL A 540 -17.29 25.71 -14.41
N TYR A 541 -16.68 25.48 -13.25
CA TYR A 541 -16.48 26.53 -12.24
C TYR A 541 -15.05 27.07 -12.29
N VAL A 542 -14.89 28.38 -12.18
CA VAL A 542 -13.56 29.00 -12.19
C VAL A 542 -13.45 30.04 -11.09
N LEU A 543 -12.46 29.88 -10.23
CA LEU A 543 -12.04 30.84 -9.23
C LEU A 543 -10.59 31.25 -9.50
N SER A 544 -10.31 32.54 -9.48
CA SER A 544 -8.95 33.06 -9.62
C SER A 544 -8.64 34.00 -8.48
N SER A 545 -7.36 34.06 -8.12
CA SER A 545 -6.80 35.22 -7.43
C SER A 545 -7.14 36.50 -8.22
N SER A 546 -7.14 37.65 -7.54
CA SER A 546 -7.42 38.95 -8.17
C SER A 546 -6.26 39.50 -9.03
N VAL A 547 -5.19 38.73 -9.25
CA VAL A 547 -4.02 39.17 -10.01
C VAL A 547 -4.21 38.91 -11.52
N PRO A 548 -3.97 39.88 -12.43
CA PRO A 548 -4.23 39.74 -13.87
C PRO A 548 -3.67 38.45 -14.50
N ARG A 549 -2.38 38.15 -14.27
CA ARG A 549 -1.73 36.95 -14.82
C ARG A 549 -2.38 35.62 -14.41
N THR A 550 -3.04 35.53 -13.24
CA THR A 550 -3.73 34.30 -12.83
C THR A 550 -5.07 34.17 -13.57
N ILE A 551 -5.78 35.28 -13.79
CA ILE A 551 -7.01 35.33 -14.59
C ILE A 551 -6.70 34.96 -16.05
N GLU A 552 -5.68 35.57 -16.63
CA GLU A 552 -5.24 35.31 -18.00
C GLU A 552 -4.80 33.85 -18.18
N SER A 553 -4.07 33.29 -17.22
CA SER A 553 -3.62 31.90 -17.27
C SER A 553 -4.77 30.90 -17.29
N VAL A 554 -5.84 31.14 -16.53
CA VAL A 554 -7.01 30.24 -16.55
C VAL A 554 -7.85 30.44 -17.81
N GLN A 555 -7.94 31.66 -18.35
CA GLN A 555 -8.51 31.89 -19.67
C GLN A 555 -7.73 31.10 -20.75
N CYS A 556 -6.40 31.04 -20.67
CA CYS A 556 -5.58 30.23 -21.59
C CYS A 556 -5.89 28.74 -21.46
N LEU A 557 -6.02 28.21 -20.23
CA LEU A 557 -6.40 26.81 -19.99
C LEU A 557 -7.75 26.50 -20.62
N LEU A 558 -8.76 27.33 -20.38
CA LEU A 558 -10.11 27.17 -20.96
C LEU A 558 -10.06 27.24 -22.49
N LYS A 559 -9.28 28.17 -23.06
CA LYS A 559 -9.12 28.32 -24.50
C LYS A 559 -8.57 27.04 -25.14
N GLY A 560 -7.56 26.44 -24.52
CA GLY A 560 -6.99 25.17 -24.96
C GLY A 560 -7.91 23.99 -24.72
N PHE A 561 -8.58 23.95 -23.57
CA PHE A 561 -9.48 22.86 -23.19
C PHE A 561 -10.68 22.77 -24.14
N PHE A 562 -11.23 23.89 -24.58
CA PHE A 562 -12.42 23.93 -25.44
C PHE A 562 -12.11 24.27 -26.91
N GLU A 563 -10.86 24.17 -27.35
CA GLU A 563 -10.46 24.57 -28.72
C GLU A 563 -11.22 23.80 -29.81
N LYS A 564 -11.56 22.54 -29.55
CA LYS A 564 -12.22 21.61 -30.50
C LYS A 564 -13.71 21.42 -30.25
N GLN A 565 -14.30 22.14 -29.30
CA GLN A 565 -15.70 21.99 -28.92
C GLN A 565 -16.37 23.36 -28.85
N LYS A 566 -17.66 23.44 -29.22
CA LYS A 566 -18.43 24.66 -28.98
C LYS A 566 -18.65 24.82 -27.48
N ALA A 567 -18.20 25.93 -26.92
CA ALA A 567 -18.37 26.27 -25.51
C ALA A 567 -18.88 27.71 -25.35
N PRO A 568 -19.64 28.00 -24.28
CA PRO A 568 -20.02 29.37 -23.95
C PRO A 568 -18.82 30.16 -23.44
N GLN A 569 -18.99 31.48 -23.32
CA GLN A 569 -18.05 32.28 -22.54
C GLN A 569 -18.19 31.91 -21.05
N PHE A 570 -17.11 31.48 -20.40
CA PHE A 570 -17.13 31.09 -18.99
C PHE A 570 -16.97 32.31 -18.06
N TYR A 571 -17.27 32.14 -16.77
CA TYR A 571 -17.03 33.18 -15.76
C TYR A 571 -15.84 32.83 -14.87
N VAL A 572 -14.91 33.79 -14.73
CA VAL A 572 -13.80 33.72 -13.79
C VAL A 572 -14.17 34.54 -12.56
N HIS A 573 -14.50 33.86 -11.46
CA HIS A 573 -14.87 34.51 -10.22
C HIS A 573 -13.63 35.08 -9.53
N THR A 574 -13.78 36.29 -8.99
CA THR A 574 -12.76 36.97 -8.19
C THR A 574 -13.39 37.53 -6.93
N TYR A 575 -12.76 37.33 -5.79
CA TYR A 575 -13.28 37.76 -4.49
C TYR A 575 -12.63 39.05 -4.03
N ALA A 576 -13.40 39.86 -3.29
CA ALA A 576 -12.89 41.08 -2.65
C ALA A 576 -11.74 40.78 -1.69
N HIS A 577 -11.88 39.69 -0.94
CA HIS A 577 -10.83 39.08 -0.13
C HIS A 577 -10.19 37.93 -0.92
N ASN A 578 -8.89 38.02 -1.20
CA ASN A 578 -8.22 37.02 -2.04
C ASN A 578 -7.91 35.76 -1.21
N VAL A 579 -8.73 34.72 -1.37
CA VAL A 579 -8.59 33.45 -0.64
C VAL A 579 -7.56 32.50 -1.27
N LEU A 580 -7.18 32.72 -2.54
CA LEU A 580 -6.24 31.85 -3.27
C LEU A 580 -4.78 32.34 -3.22
N ALA A 581 -4.48 33.36 -2.40
CA ALA A 581 -3.13 33.84 -2.14
C ALA A 581 -2.87 33.86 -0.62
N PRO A 582 -1.79 33.22 -0.13
CA PRO A 582 -1.41 33.31 1.27
C PRO A 582 -1.25 34.75 1.76
N MET A 583 -1.82 35.03 2.94
CA MET A 583 -1.75 36.32 3.60
C MET A 583 -0.57 36.39 4.56
N HIS A 584 0.50 37.05 4.12
CA HIS A 584 1.65 37.33 4.97
C HIS A 584 2.33 38.64 4.53
N PRO A 585 3.10 39.32 5.41
CA PRO A 585 3.77 40.57 5.04
C PRO A 585 4.83 40.34 3.95
N LEU A 586 5.17 41.42 3.24
CA LEU A 586 6.24 41.42 2.22
C LEU A 586 7.60 40.99 2.80
N GLN A 587 7.81 41.20 4.10
CA GLN A 587 8.99 40.76 4.83
C GLN A 587 9.31 39.27 4.60
N VAL A 588 8.29 38.42 4.45
CA VAL A 588 8.50 36.99 4.17
C VAL A 588 9.28 36.79 2.87
N PHE A 589 8.96 37.52 1.80
CA PHE A 589 9.67 37.42 0.53
C PHE A 589 11.14 37.88 0.64
N ASN A 590 11.41 38.83 1.53
CA ASN A 590 12.74 39.43 1.67
C ASN A 590 13.63 38.66 2.65
N GLU A 591 13.03 38.02 3.66
CA GLU A 591 13.73 37.54 4.86
C GLU A 591 13.35 36.10 5.22
N ILE A 592 12.82 35.30 4.28
CA ILE A 592 12.35 33.93 4.56
C ILE A 592 13.41 33.08 5.29
N GLU A 593 14.68 33.20 4.93
CA GLU A 593 15.78 32.49 5.60
C GLU A 593 15.94 32.87 7.07
N LEU A 594 15.74 34.15 7.42
CA LEU A 594 15.76 34.62 8.80
C LEU A 594 14.56 34.08 9.58
N ILE A 595 13.39 34.02 8.94
CA ILE A 595 12.16 33.51 9.56
C ILE A 595 12.28 32.02 9.87
N VAL A 596 12.93 31.23 9.00
CA VAL A 596 13.15 29.79 9.21
C VAL A 596 14.55 29.44 9.70
N HIS A 597 15.27 30.41 10.29
CA HIS A 597 16.69 30.27 10.60
C HIS A 597 16.99 29.12 11.59
N ASP A 598 16.12 28.89 12.56
CA ASP A 598 16.21 27.76 13.48
C ASP A 598 16.13 26.41 12.74
N ASP A 599 15.33 26.30 11.68
CA ASP A 599 15.32 25.11 10.82
C ASP A 599 16.59 24.99 9.99
N VAL A 600 17.17 26.11 9.52
CA VAL A 600 18.47 26.11 8.84
C VAL A 600 19.55 25.53 9.77
N LEU A 601 19.61 25.98 11.03
CA LEU A 601 20.57 25.49 12.02
C LEU A 601 20.34 24.02 12.40
N ARG A 602 19.08 23.61 12.51
CA ARG A 602 18.69 22.29 13.02
C ARG A 602 18.72 21.19 11.95
N LEU A 603 18.30 21.49 10.72
CA LEU A 603 18.04 20.49 9.68
C LEU A 603 19.13 20.40 8.62
N ARG A 604 19.95 21.43 8.44
CA ARG A 604 21.08 21.39 7.50
C ARG A 604 22.38 21.08 8.24
N SER A 605 23.24 20.27 7.64
CA SER A 605 24.57 19.97 8.16
C SER A 605 25.47 21.21 8.12
N LYS A 606 26.57 21.18 8.89
CA LYS A 606 27.57 22.26 8.89
C LYS A 606 28.11 22.53 7.47
N ILE A 607 28.36 21.47 6.70
CA ILE A 607 28.89 21.56 5.33
C ILE A 607 27.88 22.25 4.41
N GLU A 608 26.60 21.90 4.51
CA GLU A 608 25.55 22.53 3.70
C GLU A 608 25.38 24.00 4.04
N ARG A 609 25.43 24.37 5.34
CA ARG A 609 25.37 25.77 5.76
C ARG A 609 26.55 26.57 5.24
N GLU A 610 27.77 26.06 5.39
CA GLU A 610 28.97 26.71 4.85
C GLU A 610 28.92 26.87 3.32
N ALA A 611 28.29 25.92 2.61
CA ALA A 611 28.07 26.03 1.18
C ALA A 611 27.04 27.14 0.84
N MET A 612 25.96 27.26 1.59
CA MET A 612 24.96 28.32 1.41
C MET A 612 25.49 29.70 1.79
N ASP A 613 26.34 29.79 2.82
CA ASP A 613 27.03 31.04 3.19
C ASP A 613 27.93 31.52 2.04
N LYS A 614 28.71 30.60 1.45
CA LYS A 614 29.56 30.91 0.28
C LYS A 614 28.73 31.33 -0.93
N LEU A 615 27.62 30.65 -1.19
CA LEU A 615 26.69 31.00 -2.26
C LEU A 615 26.07 32.39 -2.03
N GLY A 616 25.63 32.67 -0.81
CA GLY A 616 25.08 33.97 -0.43
C GLY A 616 26.11 35.11 -0.59
N LEU A 617 27.36 34.90 -0.16
CA LEU A 617 28.46 35.85 -0.35
C LEU A 617 28.75 36.10 -1.84
N HIS A 618 28.77 35.03 -2.64
CA HIS A 618 28.96 35.12 -4.08
C HIS A 618 27.85 35.96 -4.73
N LEU A 619 26.59 35.66 -4.43
CA LEU A 619 25.43 36.39 -4.93
C LEU A 619 25.43 37.86 -4.49
N ARG A 620 25.81 38.16 -3.25
CA ARG A 620 25.98 39.54 -2.78
C ARG A 620 26.98 40.31 -3.63
N GLY A 621 28.12 39.69 -3.96
CA GLY A 621 29.13 40.28 -4.83
C GLY A 621 28.64 40.52 -6.26
N CYS A 622 27.93 39.54 -6.84
CA CYS A 622 27.34 39.62 -8.18
C CYS A 622 26.26 40.71 -8.28
N LEU A 623 25.38 40.80 -7.28
CA LEU A 623 24.19 41.67 -7.30
C LEU A 623 24.45 43.04 -6.66
N GLY A 624 25.55 43.18 -5.92
CA GLY A 624 25.87 44.40 -5.18
C GLY A 624 24.91 44.65 -4.02
N VAL A 625 24.57 43.59 -3.28
CA VAL A 625 23.73 43.65 -2.07
C VAL A 625 24.62 43.92 -0.86
N PRO A 626 24.43 45.03 -0.12
CA PRO A 626 25.22 45.37 1.07
C PRO A 626 25.17 44.30 2.17
N ASP A 627 26.27 44.13 2.91
CA ASP A 627 26.40 43.12 3.97
C ASP A 627 25.43 43.33 5.14
N ASP A 628 24.98 44.57 5.37
CA ASP A 628 24.01 44.95 6.40
C ASP A 628 22.55 44.72 5.99
N GLN A 629 22.31 44.27 4.75
CA GLN A 629 20.97 43.97 4.24
C GLN A 629 20.74 42.45 4.07
N PRO A 630 19.52 41.94 4.29
CA PRO A 630 19.18 40.55 4.01
C PRO A 630 19.23 40.26 2.50
N LEU A 631 19.73 39.08 2.14
CA LEU A 631 19.69 38.59 0.76
C LEU A 631 18.33 37.92 0.51
N SER A 632 17.49 38.53 -0.33
CA SER A 632 16.20 37.91 -0.69
C SER A 632 16.39 36.78 -1.69
N TRP A 633 16.49 35.54 -1.18
CA TRP A 633 16.54 34.33 -2.01
C TRP A 633 15.38 34.24 -3.00
N THR A 634 14.17 34.62 -2.56
CA THR A 634 12.98 34.56 -3.40
C THR A 634 12.98 35.58 -4.54
N ALA A 635 13.46 36.80 -4.29
CA ALA A 635 13.62 37.80 -5.35
C ALA A 635 14.70 37.39 -6.34
N VAL A 636 15.84 36.89 -5.85
CA VAL A 636 16.93 36.40 -6.72
C VAL A 636 16.42 35.27 -7.60
N ARG A 637 15.74 34.28 -7.02
CA ARG A 637 15.12 33.20 -7.78
C ARG A 637 14.10 33.72 -8.79
N ASP A 638 13.18 34.62 -8.42
CA ASP A 638 12.20 35.19 -9.35
C ASP A 638 12.86 35.82 -10.58
N MET A 639 13.88 36.66 -10.36
CA MET A 639 14.64 37.30 -11.43
C MET A 639 15.34 36.26 -12.33
N LEU A 640 16.06 35.29 -11.74
CA LEU A 640 16.81 34.29 -12.51
C LEU A 640 15.89 33.35 -13.29
N THR A 641 14.78 32.89 -12.71
CA THR A 641 13.81 32.02 -13.39
C THR A 641 13.24 32.69 -14.64
N CYS A 642 12.88 33.97 -14.57
CA CYS A 642 12.40 34.70 -15.74
C CYS A 642 13.49 34.83 -16.81
N ARG A 643 14.72 35.15 -16.42
CA ARG A 643 15.86 35.30 -17.35
C ARG A 643 16.15 33.99 -18.08
N GLU A 644 16.22 32.89 -17.35
CA GLU A 644 16.42 31.55 -17.91
C GLU A 644 15.31 31.18 -18.89
N ALA A 645 14.05 31.43 -18.51
CA ALA A 645 12.91 31.08 -19.35
C ALA A 645 12.89 31.82 -20.71
N HIS A 646 13.51 32.99 -20.82
CA HIS A 646 13.53 33.81 -22.04
C HIS A 646 14.92 33.94 -22.68
N GLY A 647 15.92 33.24 -22.16
CA GLY A 647 17.30 33.33 -22.64
C GLY A 647 17.91 34.72 -22.46
N TRP A 648 17.46 35.47 -21.47
CA TRP A 648 18.08 36.74 -21.10
C TRP A 648 19.32 36.46 -20.24
N PRO A 649 20.46 37.13 -20.45
CA PRO A 649 21.68 36.83 -19.72
C PRO A 649 21.50 36.93 -18.20
N PHE A 650 22.11 36.01 -17.45
CA PHE A 650 22.24 36.15 -16.00
C PHE A 650 23.15 37.34 -15.63
N PRO A 651 23.02 37.89 -14.42
CA PRO A 651 23.98 38.88 -13.91
C PRO A 651 25.42 38.37 -13.96
N GLU A 652 26.38 39.27 -14.10
CA GLU A 652 27.79 38.91 -14.16
C GLU A 652 28.22 38.08 -12.94
N GLY A 653 28.85 36.94 -13.20
CA GLY A 653 29.28 35.98 -12.18
C GLY A 653 28.19 34.98 -11.75
N VAL A 654 26.96 35.07 -12.25
CA VAL A 654 25.92 34.05 -12.05
C VAL A 654 25.88 33.15 -13.29
N ASP A 655 26.08 31.85 -13.09
CA ASP A 655 25.95 30.83 -14.13
C ASP A 655 24.78 29.88 -13.83
N GLN A 656 24.57 28.89 -14.71
CA GLN A 656 23.50 27.91 -14.55
C GLN A 656 23.57 27.16 -13.22
N LYS A 657 24.79 26.84 -12.76
CA LYS A 657 25.00 26.09 -11.52
C LYS A 657 24.61 26.92 -10.30
N VAL A 658 24.93 28.22 -10.32
CA VAL A 658 24.48 29.15 -9.28
C VAL A 658 22.95 29.26 -9.27
N PHE A 659 22.32 29.36 -10.45
CA PHE A 659 20.86 29.38 -10.57
C PHE A 659 20.21 28.12 -9.98
N GLU A 660 20.67 26.93 -10.35
CA GLU A 660 20.16 25.65 -9.81
C GLU A 660 20.29 25.59 -8.27
N GLN A 661 21.41 26.08 -7.73
CA GLN A 661 21.60 26.13 -6.27
C GLN A 661 20.64 27.10 -5.57
N VAL A 662 20.40 28.27 -6.16
CA VAL A 662 19.42 29.25 -5.67
C VAL A 662 18.01 28.64 -5.69
N GLU A 663 17.64 27.99 -6.79
CA GLU A 663 16.32 27.37 -6.95
C GLU A 663 16.07 26.29 -5.89
N VAL A 664 17.02 25.37 -5.71
CA VAL A 664 16.93 24.32 -4.69
C VAL A 664 16.84 24.90 -3.28
N TYR A 665 17.61 25.96 -3.00
CA TYR A 665 17.62 26.55 -1.66
C TYR A 665 16.35 27.32 -1.34
N ASP A 666 15.90 28.22 -2.22
CA ASP A 666 14.65 28.98 -2.05
C ASP A 666 13.44 28.04 -1.94
N THR A 667 13.43 26.95 -2.72
CA THR A 667 12.41 25.90 -2.63
C THR A 667 12.35 25.29 -1.24
N TRP A 668 13.51 24.92 -0.71
CA TRP A 668 13.59 24.34 0.62
C TRP A 668 13.08 25.32 1.70
N LEU A 669 13.41 26.61 1.58
CA LEU A 669 12.96 27.66 2.51
C LEU A 669 11.43 27.79 2.51
N TRP A 670 10.80 27.88 1.35
CA TRP A 670 9.34 27.95 1.23
C TRP A 670 8.63 26.70 1.76
N GLN A 671 9.17 25.51 1.46
CA GLN A 671 8.63 24.28 2.02
C GLN A 671 8.75 24.27 3.56
N ARG A 672 9.89 24.68 4.13
CA ARG A 672 10.03 24.75 5.60
C ARG A 672 9.01 25.72 6.20
N LEU A 673 8.87 26.90 5.62
CA LEU A 673 7.96 27.92 6.11
C LEU A 673 6.51 27.43 6.15
N TYR A 674 6.00 26.81 5.07
CA TYR A 674 4.62 26.33 5.03
C TYR A 674 4.38 24.98 5.71
N HIS A 675 5.43 24.21 6.05
CA HIS A 675 5.29 23.06 6.95
C HIS A 675 5.09 23.46 8.42
N ARG A 676 5.39 24.72 8.79
CA ARG A 676 5.10 25.27 10.11
C ARG A 676 3.62 25.61 10.22
N LYS A 677 2.87 24.80 10.98
CA LYS A 677 1.40 24.97 11.12
C LYS A 677 1.02 26.33 11.70
N ASP A 678 1.79 26.83 12.65
CA ASP A 678 1.65 28.16 13.25
C ASP A 678 1.81 29.31 12.25
N PHE A 679 2.60 29.13 11.19
CA PHE A 679 2.69 30.10 10.09
C PHE A 679 1.65 29.84 8.99
N CYS A 680 1.54 28.60 8.53
CA CYS A 680 0.70 28.24 7.39
C CYS A 680 -0.79 28.45 7.69
N TYR A 681 -1.25 28.16 8.91
CA TYR A 681 -2.64 28.34 9.31
C TYR A 681 -3.14 29.79 9.16
N PRO A 682 -2.56 30.80 9.85
CA PRO A 682 -3.03 32.18 9.68
C PRO A 682 -2.83 32.70 8.26
N ALA A 683 -1.82 32.19 7.52
CA ALA A 683 -1.56 32.63 6.16
C ALA A 683 -2.56 32.08 5.12
N PHE A 684 -3.02 30.83 5.23
CA PHE A 684 -3.77 30.18 4.15
C PHE A 684 -5.01 29.38 4.57
N LYS A 685 -5.51 29.55 5.81
CA LYS A 685 -6.76 28.91 6.26
C LYS A 685 -7.96 29.19 5.37
N ASP A 686 -8.10 30.40 4.83
CA ASP A 686 -9.26 30.76 4.01
C ASP A 686 -9.22 30.02 2.66
N GLY A 687 -8.03 29.85 2.07
CA GLY A 687 -7.83 29.07 0.85
C GLY A 687 -8.10 27.57 1.05
N VAL A 688 -7.63 27.00 2.16
CA VAL A 688 -7.92 25.59 2.51
C VAL A 688 -9.41 25.39 2.78
N LYS A 689 -10.05 26.35 3.47
CA LYS A 689 -11.49 26.34 3.71
C LYS A 689 -12.29 26.40 2.41
N GLU A 690 -11.88 27.25 1.47
CA GLU A 690 -12.51 27.35 0.15
C GLU A 690 -12.45 26.01 -0.60
N ILE A 691 -11.27 25.40 -0.67
CA ILE A 691 -11.08 24.11 -1.35
C ILE A 691 -11.84 22.98 -0.65
N TYR A 692 -11.77 22.91 0.68
CA TYR A 692 -12.51 21.92 1.46
C TYR A 692 -14.02 22.04 1.25
N ASN A 693 -14.59 23.24 1.38
CA ASN A 693 -16.02 23.46 1.17
C ASN A 693 -16.44 23.13 -0.27
N PHE A 694 -15.59 23.46 -1.26
CA PHE A 694 -15.88 23.14 -2.64
C PHE A 694 -15.91 21.62 -2.86
N VAL A 695 -14.85 20.90 -2.44
CA VAL A 695 -14.79 19.44 -2.55
C VAL A 695 -15.94 18.78 -1.78
N LYS A 696 -16.28 19.30 -0.59
CA LYS A 696 -17.42 18.84 0.20
C LYS A 696 -18.74 19.02 -0.55
N SER A 697 -18.99 20.16 -1.19
CA SER A 697 -20.21 20.35 -1.99
C SER A 697 -20.30 19.44 -3.22
N VAL A 698 -19.17 18.96 -3.76
CA VAL A 698 -19.14 17.89 -4.78
C VAL A 698 -19.61 16.56 -4.18
N VAL A 699 -19.08 16.20 -3.01
CA VAL A 699 -19.44 14.97 -2.28
C VAL A 699 -20.91 14.98 -1.83
N GLU A 700 -21.40 16.14 -1.40
CA GLU A 700 -22.81 16.37 -1.02
C GLU A 700 -23.74 16.52 -2.23
N LYS A 701 -23.18 16.43 -3.47
CA LYS A 701 -23.90 16.54 -4.75
C LYS A 701 -24.64 17.87 -4.94
N GLU A 702 -24.19 18.92 -4.26
CA GLU A 702 -24.69 20.29 -4.39
C GLU A 702 -24.00 21.03 -5.55
N GLN A 703 -22.76 20.63 -5.87
CA GLN A 703 -22.01 21.22 -6.96
C GLN A 703 -22.49 20.71 -8.32
N LYS A 704 -22.85 21.66 -9.21
CA LYS A 704 -23.30 21.37 -10.58
C LYS A 704 -22.16 21.19 -11.57
N SER A 705 -21.07 21.93 -11.37
CA SER A 705 -19.90 21.82 -12.25
C SER A 705 -19.28 20.42 -12.18
N LYS A 706 -18.68 19.98 -13.29
CA LYS A 706 -17.93 18.72 -13.41
C LYS A 706 -16.43 18.95 -13.44
N ILE A 707 -16.04 20.17 -13.80
CA ILE A 707 -14.66 20.61 -13.84
C ILE A 707 -14.56 21.93 -13.11
N SER A 708 -13.50 22.11 -12.33
CA SER A 708 -13.22 23.40 -11.71
C SER A 708 -11.76 23.80 -11.81
N PHE A 709 -11.51 25.08 -12.08
CA PHE A 709 -10.16 25.66 -12.09
C PHE A 709 -10.00 26.68 -10.96
N PHE A 710 -8.94 26.52 -10.19
CA PHE A 710 -8.52 27.40 -9.10
C PHE A 710 -7.15 27.97 -9.46
N SER A 711 -7.12 29.22 -9.93
CA SER A 711 -5.91 29.86 -10.45
C SER A 711 -5.24 30.72 -9.37
N ALA A 712 -4.03 30.31 -9.00
CA ALA A 712 -3.31 30.78 -7.82
C ALA A 712 -1.83 31.04 -8.10
N HIS A 713 -1.01 31.02 -7.04
CA HIS A 713 0.42 31.32 -7.06
C HIS A 713 1.25 30.10 -6.66
N ASP A 714 2.57 30.20 -6.80
CA ASP A 714 3.53 29.19 -6.33
C ASP A 714 3.42 28.96 -4.82
N ASN A 715 3.47 30.02 -4.03
CA ASN A 715 3.33 29.95 -2.57
C ASN A 715 1.96 29.36 -2.15
N SER A 716 0.88 29.60 -2.90
CA SER A 716 -0.43 28.99 -2.66
C SER A 716 -0.39 27.47 -2.82
N ILE A 717 0.33 26.95 -3.83
CA ILE A 717 0.50 25.51 -4.01
C ILE A 717 1.30 24.93 -2.85
N VAL A 718 2.44 25.53 -2.48
CA VAL A 718 3.25 25.04 -1.36
C VAL A 718 2.45 25.06 -0.04
N ALA A 719 1.66 26.12 0.20
CA ALA A 719 0.77 26.21 1.36
C ALA A 719 -0.32 25.12 1.34
N LEU A 720 -0.94 24.86 0.19
CA LEU A 720 -1.95 23.82 0.04
C LEU A 720 -1.38 22.42 0.30
N LEU A 721 -0.21 22.12 -0.27
CA LEU A 721 0.50 20.86 -0.08
C LEU A 721 0.85 20.64 1.40
N GLY A 722 1.35 21.68 2.08
CA GLY A 722 1.66 21.63 3.51
C GLY A 722 0.42 21.46 4.38
N ALA A 723 -0.66 22.20 4.09
CA ALA A 723 -1.89 22.18 4.88
C ALA A 723 -2.66 20.85 4.75
N LEU A 724 -2.80 20.34 3.52
CA LEU A 724 -3.45 19.06 3.24
C LEU A 724 -2.49 17.87 3.31
N GLN A 725 -1.24 18.11 3.67
CA GLN A 725 -0.19 17.10 3.82
C GLN A 725 -0.06 16.19 2.58
N ILE A 726 -0.08 16.77 1.38
CA ILE A 726 0.09 16.05 0.12
C ILE A 726 1.60 15.86 -0.14
N ASP A 727 2.04 14.61 -0.27
CA ASP A 727 3.46 14.26 -0.41
C ASP A 727 3.92 14.33 -1.86
N VAL A 728 4.63 15.40 -2.21
CA VAL A 728 5.22 15.63 -3.55
C VAL A 728 6.75 15.62 -3.54
N GLY A 729 7.37 15.25 -2.41
CA GLY A 729 8.81 15.37 -2.21
C GLY A 729 9.32 16.83 -2.24
N SER A 730 10.57 17.02 -2.67
CA SER A 730 11.23 18.33 -2.71
C SER A 730 11.08 19.04 -4.06
N GLN A 731 9.85 19.10 -4.58
CA GLN A 731 9.54 19.79 -5.85
C GLN A 731 8.98 21.19 -5.59
N LEU A 732 9.45 22.18 -6.36
CA LEU A 732 8.84 23.52 -6.41
C LEU A 732 7.78 23.57 -7.50
N PRO A 733 6.75 24.41 -7.33
CA PRO A 733 5.86 24.77 -8.43
C PRO A 733 6.58 25.63 -9.49
N GLU A 734 6.93 25.03 -10.62
CA GLU A 734 7.31 25.71 -11.87
C GLU A 734 6.13 26.47 -12.49
N TYR A 735 6.37 27.22 -13.57
CA TYR A 735 5.29 27.94 -14.25
C TYR A 735 4.20 26.97 -14.69
N GLY A 736 2.94 27.33 -14.45
CA GLY A 736 1.80 26.49 -14.79
C GLY A 736 1.63 25.25 -13.92
N THR A 737 2.42 25.03 -12.87
CA THR A 737 2.30 23.82 -12.03
C THR A 737 0.86 23.60 -11.55
N MET A 738 0.40 22.35 -11.52
CA MET A 738 -0.98 21.97 -11.21
C MET A 738 -1.05 20.84 -10.19
N VAL A 739 -1.87 21.05 -9.16
CA VAL A 739 -2.37 20.02 -8.26
C VAL A 739 -3.78 19.66 -8.72
N THR A 740 -4.00 18.42 -9.13
CA THR A 740 -5.33 17.94 -9.54
C THR A 740 -5.92 17.07 -8.44
N LEU A 741 -7.17 17.31 -8.06
CA LEU A 741 -7.96 16.40 -7.24
C LEU A 741 -9.06 15.78 -8.10
N GLU A 742 -8.95 14.49 -8.39
CA GLU A 742 -10.01 13.70 -9.01
C GLU A 742 -10.93 13.17 -7.91
N ILE A 743 -12.23 13.46 -8.00
CA ILE A 743 -13.23 13.04 -7.03
C ILE A 743 -14.09 11.94 -7.67
N TYR A 744 -13.94 10.72 -7.16
CA TYR A 744 -14.66 9.54 -7.60
C TYR A 744 -15.80 9.21 -6.64
N GLU A 745 -16.94 8.79 -7.17
CA GLU A 745 -18.00 8.14 -6.41
C GLU A 745 -18.00 6.65 -6.74
N ASP A 746 -18.00 5.82 -5.72
CA ASP A 746 -18.30 4.40 -5.86
C ASP A 746 -19.81 4.26 -6.12
N GLU A 747 -20.18 3.79 -7.31
CA GLU A 747 -21.59 3.69 -7.71
C GLU A 747 -22.40 2.75 -6.82
N ALA A 748 -21.75 1.81 -6.14
CA ALA A 748 -22.39 0.82 -5.31
C ALA A 748 -22.59 1.31 -3.87
N THR A 749 -21.58 1.93 -3.27
CA THR A 749 -21.65 2.40 -1.88
C THR A 749 -22.07 3.85 -1.76
N HIS A 750 -22.01 4.61 -2.86
CA HIS A 750 -22.08 6.07 -2.88
C HIS A 750 -21.02 6.76 -2.02
N GLU A 751 -19.96 6.03 -1.64
CA GLU A 751 -18.80 6.61 -0.96
C GLU A 751 -17.92 7.36 -1.95
N PHE A 752 -17.30 8.43 -1.46
CA PHE A 752 -16.44 9.28 -2.27
C PHE A 752 -14.97 9.07 -1.94
N PHE A 753 -14.16 9.07 -3.00
CA PHE A 753 -12.71 8.95 -2.94
C PHE A 753 -12.06 10.11 -3.69
N ILE A 754 -10.90 10.55 -3.19
CA ILE A 754 -10.10 11.62 -3.79
C ILE A 754 -8.77 11.02 -4.20
N LYS A 755 -8.40 11.28 -5.46
CA LYS A 755 -7.11 10.88 -6.03
C LYS A 755 -6.31 12.14 -6.41
N PRO A 756 -5.23 12.46 -5.68
CA PRO A 756 -4.45 13.65 -5.95
C PRO A 756 -3.33 13.38 -6.97
N PHE A 757 -3.10 14.36 -7.85
CA PHE A 757 -1.97 14.39 -8.78
C PHE A 757 -1.19 15.68 -8.59
N TYR A 758 0.15 15.58 -8.67
CA TYR A 758 1.03 16.73 -8.86
C TYR A 758 1.56 16.64 -10.29
N GLU A 759 1.22 17.62 -11.12
CA GLU A 759 1.33 17.51 -12.58
C GLU A 759 0.58 16.28 -13.13
N LYS A 760 1.33 15.30 -13.64
CA LYS A 760 0.80 14.04 -14.18
C LYS A 760 1.04 12.87 -13.23
N GLU A 761 1.84 13.09 -12.19
CA GLU A 761 2.25 12.05 -11.25
C GLU A 761 1.20 11.92 -10.16
N GLU A 762 0.78 10.69 -9.93
CA GLU A 762 -0.07 10.35 -8.80
C GLU A 762 0.73 10.54 -7.50
N VAL A 763 0.13 11.25 -6.54
CA VAL A 763 0.73 11.53 -5.23
C VAL A 763 -0.19 11.03 -4.13
N SER A 764 0.23 11.14 -2.87
CA SER A 764 -0.52 10.58 -1.74
C SER A 764 -0.71 11.60 -0.63
N PHE A 765 -1.80 11.49 0.11
CA PHE A 765 -1.97 12.21 1.37
C PHE A 765 -1.13 11.56 2.48
N ALA A 766 -0.61 12.35 3.42
CA ALA A 766 0.04 11.81 4.61
C ALA A 766 -0.91 10.88 5.37
N GLY A 767 -0.39 9.75 5.84
CA GLY A 767 -1.20 8.70 6.48
C GLY A 767 -1.91 7.75 5.50
N HIS A 768 -1.94 8.04 4.19
CA HIS A 768 -2.64 7.21 3.19
C HIS A 768 -1.78 6.99 1.93
N LYS A 769 -0.77 6.10 2.03
CA LYS A 769 0.23 5.86 0.96
C LYS A 769 0.08 4.53 0.20
N GLN A 770 -0.88 3.70 0.62
CA GLN A 770 -1.00 2.31 0.14
C GLN A 770 -2.09 2.13 -0.93
N ASP A 771 -2.96 3.15 -1.12
CA ASP A 771 -4.04 3.16 -2.11
C ASP A 771 -4.13 4.56 -2.76
N PRO A 772 -4.10 4.69 -4.10
CA PRO A 772 -4.38 5.94 -4.81
C PRO A 772 -5.70 6.61 -4.43
N LEU A 773 -6.71 5.82 -4.09
CA LEU A 773 -8.06 6.27 -3.81
C LEU A 773 -8.17 6.55 -2.31
N CYS A 774 -7.92 7.79 -1.93
CA CYS A 774 -8.07 8.24 -0.56
C CYS A 774 -9.54 8.44 -0.23
N PRO A 775 -10.11 7.79 0.80
CA PRO A 775 -11.49 8.09 1.23
C PRO A 775 -11.66 9.59 1.52
N PHE A 776 -12.81 10.16 1.16
CA PHE A 776 -13.12 11.56 1.45
C PHE A 776 -12.97 11.89 2.94
N SER A 777 -13.32 10.96 3.83
CA SER A 777 -13.19 11.12 5.28
C SER A 777 -11.74 11.38 5.72
N HIS A 778 -10.74 10.80 5.04
CA HIS A 778 -9.34 11.05 5.33
C HIS A 778 -8.91 12.45 4.87
N PHE A 779 -9.26 12.83 3.64
CA PHE A 779 -9.06 14.21 3.16
C PHE A 779 -9.73 15.25 4.07
N GLU A 780 -10.98 14.99 4.46
CA GLU A 780 -11.75 15.82 5.37
C GLU A 780 -11.07 15.93 6.74
N SER A 781 -10.53 14.82 7.27
CA SER A 781 -9.79 14.85 8.53
C SER A 781 -8.57 15.76 8.48
N LEU A 782 -7.79 15.73 7.39
CA LEU A 782 -6.60 16.58 7.21
C LEU A 782 -6.99 18.05 7.08
N ALA A 783 -8.03 18.34 6.28
CA ALA A 783 -8.55 19.70 6.13
C ALA A 783 -9.07 20.26 7.46
N LEU A 784 -9.86 19.48 8.21
CA LEU A 784 -10.41 19.90 9.50
C LEU A 784 -9.34 19.99 10.59
N GLU A 785 -8.34 19.11 10.60
CA GLU A 785 -7.18 19.20 11.50
C GLU A 785 -6.47 20.54 11.29
N PHE A 786 -6.20 20.92 10.05
CA PHE A 786 -5.61 22.21 9.73
C PHE A 786 -6.53 23.37 10.13
N LEU A 787 -7.82 23.31 9.78
CA LEU A 787 -8.77 24.41 10.02
C LEU A 787 -9.12 24.62 11.51
N SER A 788 -8.95 23.59 12.33
CA SER A 788 -9.19 23.62 13.78
C SER A 788 -7.96 24.00 14.61
N TYR A 789 -6.82 24.27 13.96
CA TYR A 789 -5.59 24.66 14.63
C TYR A 789 -5.80 25.88 15.54
N LYS A 790 -5.52 25.70 16.83
CA LYS A 790 -5.45 26.78 17.81
C LYS A 790 -3.98 27.03 18.10
N ALA A 791 -3.52 28.26 17.86
CA ALA A 791 -2.21 28.67 18.33
C ALA A 791 -2.23 28.60 19.87
N ASN A 792 -1.34 27.78 20.44
CA ASN A 792 -1.08 27.78 21.89
C ASN A 792 -0.23 29.00 22.25
#